data_AF-A0A6A5PJ77-F1
#
_entry.id   AF-A0A6A5PJ77-F1
#
_cell.length_a   1.000
_cell.length_b   1.000
_cell.length_c   1.000
_cell.angle_alpha   90.00
_cell.angle_beta   90.00
_cell.angle_gamma   90.00
#
_symmetry.space_group_name_H-M   'P 1'
#
loop_
_entity.id
_entity.type
_entity.pdbx_description
1 polymer ?
#
loop_
_entity_poly.entity_id
_entity_poly.type
_entity_poly.pdbx_seq_one_letter_code
_entity_poly.pdbx_strand_id
1 'polypeptide(L)'
;MIMPQIYVSNSSPSPSCLTHISQKTCLHGTSYYPSFQVGSRPWFQNKKSETRARNGYNNSSNNKIKAVAVSEHAEKKSVKVKATITVQLTVGGLFSDLGLERGADDITDLLGKSLHLELVSTTLNPKTKREKDTVKGFAHRTFQLVDKAKYAAEFDVPHSFGEIGAIFVENEHHKEMFIIDVLFEGFPTGPFHISCNSWVHSKFDNPAKRVFFSNKSYLPSETPEGLKRIRGEKLIELRGDGEGERKKFESIYDYDVYNDIGNPDRDIELKRPVLGGKQNPYPRRCRTGRPRSKTDPLSEERSDNVYVPRDECFSEVKELTFSTKAVYSVLHALVPSLQTAIIDKDLGFPVFSAIDDLFNEGVKLPILKGKGLIRNILPRLIKVVKDTEKDILRFETPATMDRDRFFWFRDEEFARQTLAGLNPCCIELVTEWPLKSKLDPDIYGPVESAITTETIEQEIKGFMTVEEALKQKKLFILDYHDLLLPVVEKVRELEGTTLYGSRTLFFLNSDSTLRPLAIELTRPPINGKPQWKEVFTPAWHSTSVWLWRIAKAHVLAHDSGYHQLVSHWLRTHCATEPYIIATNRQLSAMHPIYRLLHPHFRYTMEINALAREALINANGTIESSFSPGKYSILLSSIAYDKQWQFNLQGLPADLINRGLAVEDPNAPHGLKLTIEDYPYANDGLVLWDIIKGWVTDYVSHYYSEPGRVESDKELQAWWEEIRTVGHGDKKDEPWWPVLKNKEDLVEILTTIVWITSGHHAAVNFGQYHYAGYFPNRPTITRCNMPTEDPSDSEWELFLEKPEATLLNTFPSQIQATTVMTVLDILSNHSPDEEYLGETLEPAWADDPIVKSAFEKFKGKLMELEGIVDERNADRTRKNRNGAGIVPYELLKPKSEPGVTGKGVPYSISI
;
A
#
# COMPACT_ATOMS: atom_id res chain seq x y z
N MET A 1 -20.31 65.12 -14.89
CA MET A 1 -20.96 66.42 -14.55
C MET A 1 -21.87 66.20 -13.36
N ILE A 2 -21.60 66.92 -12.27
CA ILE A 2 -22.57 67.47 -11.30
C ILE A 2 -23.42 66.44 -10.49
N MET A 3 -22.90 66.10 -9.30
CA MET A 3 -23.65 65.92 -8.03
C MET A 3 -24.46 67.21 -7.72
N PRO A 4 -25.53 67.28 -6.87
CA PRO A 4 -25.57 66.70 -5.51
C PRO A 4 -26.97 66.53 -4.79
N GLN A 5 -26.89 66.19 -3.48
CA GLN A 5 -27.73 66.60 -2.32
C GLN A 5 -29.12 65.94 -2.10
N ILE A 6 -29.35 65.10 -1.08
CA ILE A 6 -29.29 65.23 0.42
C ILE A 6 -30.50 65.99 1.01
N TYR A 7 -31.26 65.35 1.93
CA TYR A 7 -31.56 65.76 3.34
C TYR A 7 -32.62 64.77 3.94
N VAL A 8 -32.32 63.90 4.94
CA VAL A 8 -32.30 64.10 6.43
C VAL A 8 -33.72 63.95 7.04
N SER A 9 -34.04 63.33 8.19
CA SER A 9 -33.38 62.68 9.37
C SER A 9 -34.48 62.08 10.28
N ASN A 10 -34.27 61.10 11.15
CA ASN A 10 -33.96 61.18 12.62
C ASN A 10 -34.47 59.85 13.25
N SER A 11 -34.01 59.23 14.34
CA SER A 11 -32.98 59.44 15.39
C SER A 11 -33.11 58.24 16.36
N SER A 12 -32.07 57.43 16.65
CA SER A 12 -31.24 57.41 17.89
C SER A 12 -31.90 56.78 19.15
N PRO A 13 -31.17 56.27 20.20
CA PRO A 13 -29.73 56.41 20.50
C PRO A 13 -28.96 55.13 20.96
N SER A 14 -27.63 55.30 21.02
CA SER A 14 -26.53 54.42 21.47
C SER A 14 -26.34 54.39 23.02
N PRO A 15 -25.37 53.66 23.65
CA PRO A 15 -23.93 54.02 23.60
C PRO A 15 -22.84 52.92 23.82
N SER A 16 -21.66 53.19 23.21
CA SER A 16 -20.26 53.13 23.72
C SER A 16 -19.59 51.88 24.33
N CYS A 17 -18.41 51.54 23.77
CA CYS A 17 -17.04 51.54 24.38
C CYS A 17 -16.11 50.62 23.53
N LEU A 18 -14.81 50.77 23.33
CA LEU A 18 -13.77 51.81 23.49
C LEU A 18 -12.49 51.13 22.94
N THR A 19 -11.67 51.84 22.17
CA THR A 19 -10.37 51.37 21.64
C THR A 19 -9.27 51.57 22.68
N HIS A 20 -8.22 50.72 22.66
CA HIS A 20 -6.87 51.14 23.09
C HIS A 20 -5.75 50.39 22.37
N ILE A 21 -4.86 51.20 21.79
CA ILE A 21 -3.53 50.88 21.26
C ILE A 21 -2.54 50.87 22.43
N SER A 22 -1.53 50.00 22.39
CA SER A 22 -0.25 50.21 23.08
C SER A 22 0.89 49.42 22.43
N GLN A 23 1.82 50.14 21.79
CA GLN A 23 3.19 49.72 21.51
C GLN A 23 3.98 49.51 22.81
N LYS A 24 4.98 48.62 22.80
CA LYS A 24 6.30 48.88 23.43
C LYS A 24 7.38 47.91 22.94
N THR A 25 8.43 48.50 22.39
CA THR A 25 9.78 47.99 22.12
C THR A 25 10.65 48.01 23.39
N CYS A 26 11.61 47.06 23.49
CA CYS A 26 13.01 47.20 23.94
C CYS A 26 13.66 45.79 23.86
N LEU A 27 14.66 45.48 23.01
CA LEU A 27 16.09 45.83 22.97
C LEU A 27 16.98 45.28 24.11
N HIS A 28 18.12 44.71 23.66
CA HIS A 28 19.36 44.24 24.33
C HIS A 28 19.35 42.79 24.83
N GLY A 29 20.32 41.93 24.49
CA GLY A 29 21.56 42.07 23.70
C GLY A 29 22.37 40.77 23.75
N THR A 30 23.20 40.54 22.71
CA THR A 30 24.57 39.99 22.71
C THR A 30 24.92 38.88 23.74
N SER A 31 25.55 37.75 23.40
CA SER A 31 26.86 37.68 22.75
C SER A 31 27.45 36.25 22.70
N TYR A 32 28.34 36.03 21.71
CA TYR A 32 29.58 35.24 21.73
C TYR A 32 29.60 33.69 21.81
N TYR A 33 30.11 33.14 20.70
CA TYR A 33 30.97 31.95 20.58
C TYR A 33 32.05 31.88 21.68
N PRO A 34 32.60 30.67 21.93
CA PRO A 34 33.94 30.47 21.39
C PRO A 34 34.17 29.10 20.76
N SER A 35 34.75 29.16 19.57
CA SER A 35 35.73 28.21 19.04
C SER A 35 36.93 28.05 19.98
N PHE A 36 37.45 26.84 20.13
CA PHE A 36 38.87 26.62 20.45
C PHE A 36 39.42 25.47 19.62
N GLN A 37 40.30 25.84 18.69
CA GLN A 37 41.39 25.02 18.15
C GLN A 37 42.70 25.43 18.83
N VAL A 38 43.77 24.67 18.53
CA VAL A 38 45.19 24.78 18.92
C VAL A 38 45.54 23.92 20.15
N GLY A 39 46.51 23.01 20.16
CA GLY A 39 47.52 22.59 19.19
C GLY A 39 48.60 21.72 19.88
N SER A 40 49.29 20.87 19.09
CA SER A 40 50.69 20.42 19.23
C SER A 40 51.23 19.68 20.50
N ARG A 41 51.47 18.35 20.35
CA ARG A 41 52.73 17.54 20.47
C ARG A 41 53.91 18.03 21.39
N PRO A 42 54.92 17.17 21.71
CA PRO A 42 55.00 15.91 22.50
C PRO A 42 56.21 15.97 23.52
N TRP A 43 56.73 14.81 23.98
CA TRP A 43 57.96 14.57 24.82
C TRP A 43 57.74 14.64 26.35
N PHE A 44 58.34 13.83 27.24
CA PHE A 44 59.53 12.95 27.26
C PHE A 44 59.43 11.95 28.45
N GLN A 45 59.78 10.66 28.25
CA GLN A 45 60.93 9.91 28.79
C GLN A 45 61.19 9.79 30.32
N ASN A 46 61.35 8.51 30.70
CA ASN A 46 62.43 7.88 31.48
C ASN A 46 62.49 8.01 33.02
N LYS A 47 62.45 6.85 33.71
CA LYS A 47 63.61 6.09 34.25
C LYS A 47 63.08 4.90 35.09
N LYS A 48 63.41 3.64 34.78
CA LYS A 48 64.66 2.88 35.04
C LYS A 48 64.93 2.52 36.51
N SER A 49 64.93 1.20 36.78
CA SER A 49 66.00 0.46 37.47
C SER A 49 65.88 -1.02 37.04
N GLU A 50 66.68 -1.57 36.11
CA GLU A 50 68.02 -2.16 36.31
C GLU A 50 68.07 -3.12 37.53
N THR A 51 68.39 -4.42 37.41
CA THR A 51 69.69 -4.91 36.96
C THR A 51 69.74 -6.45 36.72
N ARG A 52 70.55 -6.83 35.70
CA ARG A 52 71.46 -8.00 35.54
C ARG A 52 70.86 -9.43 35.51
N ALA A 53 70.79 -10.13 34.38
CA ALA A 53 71.82 -10.64 33.45
C ALA A 53 72.67 -11.82 33.96
N ARG A 54 72.52 -12.99 33.32
CA ARG A 54 73.65 -13.81 32.82
C ARG A 54 73.16 -14.94 31.87
N ASN A 55 73.73 -14.92 30.66
CA ASN A 55 73.73 -16.01 29.69
C ASN A 55 74.67 -17.14 30.14
N GLY A 56 74.32 -18.38 29.79
CA GLY A 56 75.21 -19.53 29.81
C GLY A 56 74.78 -20.55 28.75
N TYR A 57 75.55 -20.62 27.66
CA TYR A 57 75.51 -21.68 26.64
C TYR A 57 76.28 -22.92 27.14
N ASN A 58 75.72 -24.14 26.97
CA ASN A 58 76.28 -25.21 26.11
C ASN A 58 75.79 -26.64 26.46
N ASN A 59 75.39 -27.34 25.38
CA ASN A 59 75.66 -28.72 24.97
C ASN A 59 75.26 -29.97 25.80
N SER A 60 74.36 -30.73 25.15
CA SER A 60 74.53 -32.10 24.65
C SER A 60 74.07 -33.33 25.47
N SER A 61 73.37 -34.20 24.73
CA SER A 61 73.20 -35.66 24.89
C SER A 61 72.35 -36.14 26.08
N ASN A 62 71.23 -36.83 25.83
CA ASN A 62 71.19 -38.23 25.40
C ASN A 62 69.73 -38.72 25.31
N ASN A 63 69.48 -39.56 24.31
CA ASN A 63 68.26 -40.32 24.10
C ASN A 63 67.89 -41.18 25.32
N LYS A 64 66.62 -41.13 25.73
CA LYS A 64 65.90 -42.29 26.28
C LYS A 64 64.40 -42.11 26.08
N ILE A 65 63.90 -42.84 25.08
CA ILE A 65 62.48 -43.10 24.84
C ILE A 65 61.92 -43.78 26.09
N LYS A 66 60.95 -43.14 26.75
CA LYS A 66 60.00 -43.79 27.65
C LYS A 66 58.61 -43.43 27.15
N ALA A 67 57.89 -44.46 26.74
CA ALA A 67 56.47 -44.40 26.43
C ALA A 67 55.72 -43.82 27.63
N VAL A 68 55.18 -42.62 27.47
CA VAL A 68 54.16 -42.06 28.34
C VAL A 68 52.86 -42.24 27.57
N ALA A 69 51.97 -43.05 28.14
CA ALA A 69 50.61 -43.19 27.67
C ALA A 69 50.02 -41.79 27.43
N VAL A 70 49.60 -41.53 26.20
CA VAL A 70 48.79 -40.35 25.89
C VAL A 70 47.46 -40.59 26.58
N SER A 71 47.32 -40.04 27.78
CA SER A 71 46.03 -39.85 28.41
C SER A 71 45.18 -39.04 27.44
N GLU A 72 44.05 -39.60 27.01
CA GLU A 72 42.97 -38.91 26.30
C GLU A 72 42.30 -37.87 27.22
N HIS A 73 43.03 -36.84 27.62
CA HIS A 73 42.49 -35.65 28.27
C HIS A 73 43.02 -34.43 27.55
N ALA A 74 42.64 -34.31 26.27
CA ALA A 74 42.47 -32.98 25.70
C ALA A 74 41.25 -32.39 26.41
N GLU A 75 41.48 -31.49 27.36
CA GLU A 75 40.44 -30.64 27.94
C GLU A 75 39.54 -30.15 26.81
N LYS A 76 38.24 -30.51 26.86
CA LYS A 76 37.23 -29.98 25.94
C LYS A 76 37.14 -28.48 26.20
N LYS A 77 37.98 -27.69 25.55
CA LYS A 77 37.91 -26.23 25.61
C LYS A 77 36.56 -25.80 25.01
N SER A 78 35.70 -25.28 25.86
CA SER A 78 34.43 -24.64 25.52
C SER A 78 34.52 -23.14 25.81
N VAL A 79 33.67 -22.37 25.15
CA VAL A 79 33.47 -20.95 25.42
C VAL A 79 32.12 -20.80 26.11
N LYS A 80 32.10 -20.03 27.20
CA LYS A 80 30.85 -19.59 27.82
C LYS A 80 30.22 -18.50 26.99
N VAL A 81 29.02 -18.74 26.51
CA VAL A 81 28.26 -17.84 25.64
C VAL A 81 26.98 -17.47 26.34
N LYS A 82 26.67 -16.18 26.39
CA LYS A 82 25.39 -15.67 26.89
C LYS A 82 24.52 -15.29 25.71
N ALA A 83 23.30 -15.81 25.65
CA ALA A 83 22.27 -15.34 24.73
C ALA A 83 21.28 -14.46 25.49
N THR A 84 20.97 -13.29 24.94
CA THR A 84 19.94 -12.37 25.44
C THR A 84 18.85 -12.22 24.39
N ILE A 85 17.63 -12.63 24.72
CA ILE A 85 16.47 -12.67 23.83
C ILE A 85 15.60 -11.47 24.16
N THR A 86 15.26 -10.69 23.14
CA THR A 86 14.35 -9.55 23.27
C THR A 86 12.95 -9.95 22.82
N VAL A 87 12.00 -9.85 23.74
CA VAL A 87 10.58 -10.13 23.48
C VAL A 87 9.80 -8.82 23.55
N GLN A 88 8.95 -8.56 22.56
CA GLN A 88 8.00 -7.45 22.61
C GLN A 88 6.83 -7.84 23.51
N LEU A 89 6.49 -7.00 24.48
CA LEU A 89 5.30 -7.16 25.29
C LEU A 89 4.10 -6.57 24.56
N THR A 90 3.01 -7.32 24.53
CA THR A 90 1.75 -6.87 23.94
C THR A 90 1.05 -5.86 24.85
N VAL A 91 0.52 -4.78 24.26
CA VAL A 91 -0.32 -3.76 24.90
C VAL A 91 -1.60 -4.39 25.45
N GLY A 92 -2.17 -5.39 24.76
CA GLY A 92 -3.25 -6.22 25.32
C GLY A 92 -2.80 -7.07 26.52
N GLY A 93 -1.53 -7.47 26.57
CA GLY A 93 -0.87 -8.14 27.70
C GLY A 93 -0.77 -7.26 28.94
N LEU A 94 -0.53 -5.95 28.77
CA LEU A 94 -0.48 -4.97 29.87
C LEU A 94 -1.81 -4.77 30.61
N PHE A 95 -2.94 -5.08 29.96
CA PHE A 95 -4.29 -4.91 30.54
C PHE A 95 -5.04 -6.24 30.76
N SER A 96 -4.56 -7.36 30.20
CA SER A 96 -5.08 -8.72 30.47
C SER A 96 -4.44 -9.40 31.69
N ASP A 97 -3.77 -8.60 32.52
CA ASP A 97 -2.98 -8.91 33.72
C ASP A 97 -3.72 -9.66 34.87
N LEU A 98 -4.95 -10.17 34.67
CA LEU A 98 -5.85 -10.64 35.74
C LEU A 98 -6.37 -12.10 35.59
N GLY A 99 -5.81 -12.92 34.69
CA GLY A 99 -6.27 -14.31 34.43
C GLY A 99 -5.50 -15.43 35.17
N LEU A 100 -6.14 -16.60 35.35
CA LEU A 100 -5.59 -17.81 36.02
C LEU A 100 -4.37 -18.43 35.31
N GLU A 101 -4.25 -18.30 33.98
CA GLU A 101 -3.13 -18.82 33.17
C GLU A 101 -1.79 -18.15 33.54
N ARG A 102 -1.83 -16.91 34.04
CA ARG A 102 -0.66 -16.19 34.55
C ARG A 102 0.03 -16.96 35.68
N GLY A 103 -0.73 -17.67 36.51
CA GLY A 103 -0.17 -18.47 37.60
C GLY A 103 0.79 -19.55 37.11
N ALA A 104 0.51 -20.19 35.96
CA ALA A 104 1.38 -21.22 35.39
C ALA A 104 2.60 -20.62 34.66
N ASP A 105 2.41 -19.53 33.92
CA ASP A 105 3.50 -18.86 33.21
C ASP A 105 4.44 -18.11 34.18
N ASP A 106 3.92 -17.49 35.25
CA ASP A 106 4.71 -16.89 36.33
C ASP A 106 5.51 -17.97 37.08
N ILE A 107 4.95 -19.16 37.31
CA ILE A 107 5.68 -20.32 37.87
C ILE A 107 6.78 -20.78 36.91
N THR A 108 6.52 -20.81 35.60
CA THR A 108 7.50 -21.21 34.59
C THR A 108 8.67 -20.21 34.51
N ASP A 109 8.37 -18.91 34.63
CA ASP A 109 9.37 -17.86 34.78
C ASP A 109 10.16 -17.97 36.08
N LEU A 110 9.51 -18.30 37.21
CA LEU A 110 10.14 -18.58 38.51
C LEU A 110 11.04 -19.84 38.49
N LEU A 111 10.69 -20.85 37.69
CA LEU A 111 11.47 -22.08 37.51
C LEU A 111 12.62 -21.93 36.50
N GLY A 112 12.73 -20.77 35.85
CA GLY A 112 13.82 -20.43 34.93
C GLY A 112 13.80 -21.17 33.59
N LYS A 113 12.63 -21.63 33.14
CA LYS A 113 12.45 -22.40 31.89
C LYS A 113 11.41 -21.76 30.97
N SER A 114 11.58 -20.48 30.64
CA SER A 114 10.62 -19.72 29.84
C SER A 114 10.74 -20.01 28.34
N LEU A 115 11.98 -20.09 27.82
CA LEU A 115 12.25 -20.40 26.42
C LEU A 115 13.31 -21.48 26.34
N HIS A 116 13.08 -22.51 25.55
CA HIS A 116 14.08 -23.53 25.24
C HIS A 116 14.75 -23.19 23.91
N LEU A 117 16.09 -23.11 23.94
CA LEU A 117 16.93 -22.71 22.83
C LEU A 117 17.88 -23.83 22.44
N GLU A 118 17.99 -24.10 21.13
CA GLU A 118 19.00 -25.00 20.60
C GLU A 118 19.84 -24.31 19.54
N LEU A 119 21.15 -24.21 19.77
CA LEU A 119 22.10 -23.63 18.84
C LEU A 119 22.43 -24.64 17.73
N VAL A 120 22.47 -24.16 16.49
CA VAL A 120 22.75 -24.97 15.30
C VAL A 120 24.04 -24.51 14.63
N SER A 121 24.94 -25.46 14.35
CA SER A 121 26.22 -25.20 13.68
C SER A 121 26.06 -25.05 12.17
N THR A 122 26.84 -24.16 11.56
CA THR A 122 26.97 -24.08 10.09
C THR A 122 27.69 -25.28 9.46
N THR A 123 28.36 -26.11 10.26
CA THR A 123 29.26 -27.16 9.76
C THR A 123 28.83 -28.55 10.22
N LEU A 124 29.08 -29.54 9.36
CA LEU A 124 28.87 -30.95 9.70
C LEU A 124 29.93 -31.46 10.68
N ASN A 125 29.60 -32.53 11.39
CA ASN A 125 30.58 -33.30 12.14
C ASN A 125 31.61 -33.90 11.16
N PRO A 126 32.91 -33.60 11.33
CA PRO A 126 33.93 -33.98 10.35
C PRO A 126 34.08 -35.50 10.22
N LYS A 127 33.76 -36.27 11.26
CA LYS A 127 33.86 -37.73 11.30
C LYS A 127 32.65 -38.42 10.67
N THR A 128 31.44 -38.03 11.07
CA THR A 128 30.21 -38.70 10.62
C THR A 128 29.66 -38.13 9.32
N LYS A 129 30.10 -36.93 8.91
CA LYS A 129 29.52 -36.15 7.81
C LYS A 129 28.01 -35.92 7.97
N ARG A 130 27.54 -35.91 9.21
CA ARG A 130 26.15 -35.57 9.61
C ARG A 130 26.14 -34.25 10.38
N GLU A 131 24.97 -33.66 10.56
CA GLU A 131 24.79 -32.49 11.41
C GLU A 131 25.35 -32.74 12.81
N LYS A 132 25.91 -31.70 13.43
CA LYS A 132 26.38 -31.77 14.81
C LYS A 132 25.19 -31.76 15.76
N ASP A 133 25.35 -32.42 16.91
CA ASP A 133 24.37 -32.31 18.00
C ASP A 133 24.22 -30.83 18.41
N THR A 134 22.98 -30.40 18.62
CA THR A 134 22.67 -29.02 19.03
C THR A 134 23.16 -28.75 20.46
N VAL A 135 23.50 -27.49 20.74
CA VAL A 135 23.82 -27.06 22.12
C VAL A 135 22.56 -26.43 22.71
N LYS A 136 22.07 -27.00 23.82
CA LYS A 136 20.76 -26.64 24.39
C LYS A 136 20.91 -25.75 25.62
N GLY A 137 19.96 -24.86 25.82
CA GLY A 137 19.88 -23.99 26.99
C GLY A 137 18.45 -23.53 27.23
N PHE A 138 18.14 -23.21 28.49
CA PHE A 138 16.88 -22.58 28.86
C PHE A 138 17.13 -21.12 29.19
N ALA A 139 16.33 -20.24 28.60
CA ALA A 139 16.32 -18.85 28.93
C ALA A 139 15.28 -18.56 30.01
N HIS A 140 15.67 -17.71 30.96
CA HIS A 140 14.80 -17.22 32.02
C HIS A 140 14.66 -15.70 31.91
N ARG A 141 13.53 -15.17 32.36
CA ARG A 141 13.29 -13.72 32.38
C ARG A 141 14.29 -13.04 33.30
N THR A 142 15.02 -12.06 32.78
CA THR A 142 16.05 -11.33 33.55
C THR A 142 15.67 -9.88 33.82
N PHE A 143 14.95 -9.26 32.88
CA PHE A 143 14.63 -7.84 32.96
C PHE A 143 13.37 -7.53 32.16
N GLN A 144 12.62 -6.53 32.59
CA GLN A 144 11.39 -6.06 31.93
C GLN A 144 11.40 -4.53 31.86
N LEU A 145 11.21 -4.01 30.64
CA LEU A 145 10.87 -2.64 30.31
C LEU A 145 9.36 -2.50 30.13
N VAL A 146 8.89 -1.28 29.89
CA VAL A 146 7.46 -0.98 29.68
C VAL A 146 6.89 -1.76 28.49
N ASP A 147 7.64 -1.88 27.39
CA ASP A 147 7.20 -2.46 26.12
C ASP A 147 7.96 -3.74 25.72
N LYS A 148 9.02 -4.10 26.45
CA LYS A 148 9.92 -5.22 26.10
C LYS A 148 10.35 -6.02 27.32
N ALA A 149 10.53 -7.32 27.14
CA ALA A 149 11.15 -8.21 28.13
C ALA A 149 12.47 -8.77 27.59
N LYS A 150 13.42 -9.04 28.50
CA LYS A 150 14.70 -9.67 28.19
C LYS A 150 14.80 -11.01 28.90
N TYR A 151 15.09 -12.05 28.13
CA TYR A 151 15.37 -13.39 28.64
C TYR A 151 16.84 -13.71 28.43
N ALA A 152 17.48 -14.45 29.32
CA ALA A 152 18.88 -14.83 29.17
C ALA A 152 19.10 -16.33 29.35
N ALA A 153 19.96 -16.89 28.50
CA ALA A 153 20.45 -18.26 28.59
C ALA A 153 21.99 -18.26 28.55
N GLU A 154 22.61 -19.19 29.27
CA GLU A 154 24.06 -19.44 29.20
C GLU A 154 24.34 -20.80 28.57
N PHE A 155 25.35 -20.86 27.70
CA PHE A 155 25.75 -22.05 26.97
C PHE A 155 27.25 -22.30 27.14
N ASP A 156 27.63 -23.57 27.32
CA ASP A 156 29.01 -24.02 27.15
C ASP A 156 29.20 -24.55 25.73
N VAL A 157 29.63 -23.69 24.80
CA VAL A 157 29.77 -24.03 23.38
C VAL A 157 31.17 -24.61 23.11
N PRO A 158 31.30 -25.87 22.70
CA PRO A 158 32.61 -26.45 22.39
C PRO A 158 33.29 -25.68 21.24
N HIS A 159 34.61 -25.46 21.26
CA HIS A 159 35.27 -24.83 20.10
C HIS A 159 35.08 -25.63 18.80
N SER A 160 34.94 -26.95 18.91
CA SER A 160 34.64 -27.83 17.77
C SER A 160 33.24 -27.63 17.21
N PHE A 161 32.36 -26.89 17.87
CA PHE A 161 31.00 -26.59 17.41
C PHE A 161 31.03 -25.70 16.16
N GLY A 162 31.99 -24.78 16.06
CA GLY A 162 32.07 -23.84 14.94
C GLY A 162 31.08 -22.68 15.05
N GLU A 163 30.81 -22.02 13.93
CA GLU A 163 29.90 -20.88 13.87
C GLU A 163 28.43 -21.29 14.05
N ILE A 164 27.65 -20.47 14.77
CA ILE A 164 26.20 -20.63 14.93
C ILE A 164 25.52 -20.04 13.70
N GLY A 165 24.80 -20.89 12.95
CA GLY A 165 24.09 -20.48 11.73
C GLY A 165 22.58 -20.31 11.91
N ALA A 166 22.01 -20.93 12.95
CA ALA A 166 20.60 -20.84 13.27
C ALA A 166 20.36 -21.18 14.76
N ILE A 167 19.15 -20.88 15.22
CA ILE A 167 18.64 -21.28 16.52
C ILE A 167 17.25 -21.89 16.37
N PHE A 168 16.99 -22.95 17.13
CA PHE A 168 15.63 -23.37 17.42
C PHE A 168 15.15 -22.71 18.70
N VAL A 169 13.90 -22.27 18.69
CA VAL A 169 13.21 -21.65 19.83
C VAL A 169 11.90 -22.38 20.05
N GLU A 170 11.69 -22.81 21.29
CA GLU A 170 10.45 -23.40 21.77
C GLU A 170 9.95 -22.55 22.94
N ASN A 171 8.71 -22.08 22.83
CA ASN A 171 8.07 -21.26 23.84
C ASN A 171 7.36 -22.16 24.85
N GLU A 172 7.82 -22.12 26.10
CA GLU A 172 7.29 -22.95 27.19
C GLU A 172 6.05 -22.32 27.85
N HIS A 173 5.71 -21.08 27.51
CA HIS A 173 4.49 -20.39 27.98
C HIS A 173 3.25 -20.86 27.22
N HIS A 174 2.08 -20.66 27.83
CA HIS A 174 0.79 -21.01 27.21
C HIS A 174 0.33 -20.01 26.17
N LYS A 175 0.96 -18.84 26.09
CA LYS A 175 0.67 -17.78 25.12
C LYS A 175 1.84 -17.55 24.18
N GLU A 176 1.53 -17.16 22.95
CA GLU A 176 2.53 -16.77 21.97
C GLU A 176 3.35 -15.54 22.42
N MET A 177 4.57 -15.43 21.90
CA MET A 177 5.50 -14.34 22.19
C MET A 177 6.08 -13.79 20.90
N PHE A 178 6.17 -12.47 20.76
CA PHE A 178 6.87 -11.86 19.64
C PHE A 178 8.35 -11.65 19.97
N ILE A 179 9.23 -12.40 19.32
CA ILE A 179 10.67 -12.29 19.50
C ILE A 179 11.23 -11.30 18.47
N ILE A 180 11.89 -10.25 18.96
CA ILE A 180 12.55 -9.24 18.12
C ILE A 180 13.91 -9.77 17.65
N ASP A 181 14.76 -10.15 18.60
CA ASP A 181 16.12 -10.60 18.33
C ASP A 181 16.69 -11.50 19.42
N VAL A 182 17.83 -12.13 19.11
CA VAL A 182 18.71 -12.83 20.05
C VAL A 182 20.14 -12.31 19.90
N LEU A 183 20.67 -11.68 20.95
CA LEU A 183 22.05 -11.21 21.03
C LEU A 183 22.93 -12.28 21.69
N PHE A 184 24.02 -12.69 21.03
CA PHE A 184 25.03 -13.58 21.57
C PHE A 184 26.29 -12.82 21.99
N GLU A 185 26.75 -13.06 23.21
CA GLU A 185 27.97 -12.46 23.79
C GLU A 185 28.93 -13.56 24.30
N GLY A 186 30.23 -13.23 24.37
CA GLY A 186 31.27 -14.13 24.90
C GLY A 186 32.15 -14.80 23.85
N PHE A 187 31.82 -14.68 22.56
CA PHE A 187 32.68 -15.15 21.48
C PHE A 187 33.92 -14.27 21.29
N PRO A 188 35.10 -14.85 20.94
CA PRO A 188 36.30 -14.08 20.63
C PRO A 188 36.15 -13.12 19.44
N THR A 189 35.21 -13.41 18.54
CA THR A 189 34.88 -12.60 17.35
C THR A 189 34.03 -11.37 17.67
N GLY A 190 33.61 -11.21 18.93
CA GLY A 190 32.68 -10.18 19.35
C GLY A 190 31.22 -10.64 19.37
N PRO A 191 30.31 -9.78 19.85
CA PRO A 191 28.88 -10.07 19.88
C PRO A 191 28.27 -10.07 18.48
N PHE A 192 27.20 -10.85 18.29
CA PHE A 192 26.39 -10.81 17.07
C PHE A 192 24.92 -11.09 17.39
N HIS A 193 24.03 -10.71 16.46
CA HIS A 193 22.59 -10.83 16.63
C HIS A 193 21.99 -11.82 15.62
N ILE A 194 20.91 -12.47 16.01
CA ILE A 194 19.97 -13.13 15.11
C ILE A 194 18.67 -12.32 15.17
N SER A 195 18.29 -11.72 14.05
CA SER A 195 17.04 -10.99 13.92
C SER A 195 15.89 -11.97 13.68
N CYS A 196 14.85 -11.88 14.51
CA CYS A 196 13.71 -12.80 14.48
C CYS A 196 12.45 -12.12 13.94
N ASN A 197 12.06 -10.99 14.54
CA ASN A 197 10.84 -10.21 14.25
C ASN A 197 9.61 -11.09 13.95
N SER A 198 9.31 -12.02 14.84
CA SER A 198 8.31 -13.05 14.56
C SER A 198 7.65 -13.59 15.82
N TRP A 199 6.39 -14.01 15.68
CA TRP A 199 5.62 -14.68 16.71
C TRP A 199 6.06 -16.13 16.87
N VAL A 200 6.39 -16.51 18.11
CA VAL A 200 6.63 -17.89 18.52
C VAL A 200 5.40 -18.39 19.26
N HIS A 201 4.68 -19.32 18.63
CA HIS A 201 3.50 -19.95 19.20
C HIS A 201 3.84 -20.72 20.49
N SER A 202 2.83 -20.90 21.34
CA SER A 202 2.93 -21.75 22.52
C SER A 202 3.16 -23.20 22.11
N LYS A 203 4.06 -23.92 22.80
CA LYS A 203 4.29 -25.35 22.55
C LYS A 203 3.03 -26.21 22.74
N PHE A 204 2.04 -25.69 23.47
CA PHE A 204 0.76 -26.35 23.72
C PHE A 204 -0.22 -26.18 22.56
N ASP A 205 -0.04 -25.14 21.74
CA ASP A 205 -0.76 -24.97 20.48
C ASP A 205 -0.11 -25.78 19.35
N ASN A 206 1.23 -25.73 19.27
CA ASN A 206 2.02 -26.50 18.34
C ASN A 206 3.39 -26.84 18.96
N PRO A 207 3.78 -28.12 19.10
CA PRO A 207 5.05 -28.51 19.72
C PRO A 207 6.27 -28.35 18.80
N ALA A 208 6.09 -27.90 17.55
CA ALA A 208 7.19 -27.70 16.60
C ALA A 208 8.04 -26.47 16.97
N LYS A 209 9.35 -26.64 17.02
CA LYS A 209 10.26 -25.52 17.35
C LYS A 209 10.36 -24.55 16.18
N ARG A 210 10.31 -23.25 16.46
CA ARG A 210 10.57 -22.19 15.48
C ARG A 210 12.07 -22.12 15.19
N VAL A 211 12.45 -21.97 13.93
CA VAL A 211 13.84 -21.75 13.53
C VAL A 211 14.07 -20.30 13.11
N PHE A 212 15.17 -19.72 13.57
CA PHE A 212 15.67 -18.42 13.12
C PHE A 212 17.11 -18.57 12.63
N PHE A 213 17.39 -18.05 11.44
CA PHE A 213 18.72 -18.11 10.84
C PHE A 213 19.53 -16.87 11.18
N SER A 214 20.86 -16.98 11.18
CA SER A 214 21.74 -15.82 11.29
C SER A 214 21.46 -14.76 10.23
N ASN A 215 21.89 -13.53 10.47
CA ASN A 215 21.68 -12.43 9.54
C ASN A 215 22.47 -12.55 8.22
N LYS A 216 23.28 -13.60 8.03
CA LYS A 216 23.99 -13.83 6.75
C LYS A 216 23.04 -14.32 5.65
N SER A 217 23.19 -13.73 4.47
CA SER A 217 22.47 -14.14 3.26
C SER A 217 23.24 -15.23 2.50
N TYR A 218 22.52 -16.22 1.98
CA TYR A 218 23.08 -17.31 1.18
C TYR A 218 22.16 -17.64 0.00
N LEU A 219 22.75 -17.77 -1.19
CA LEU A 219 22.12 -18.51 -2.28
C LEU A 219 21.97 -20.00 -1.89
N PRO A 220 21.05 -20.76 -2.49
CA PRO A 220 20.91 -22.19 -2.19
C PRO A 220 22.22 -22.98 -2.35
N SER A 221 23.01 -22.65 -3.37
CA SER A 221 24.33 -23.25 -3.65
C SER A 221 25.40 -22.91 -2.60
N GLU A 222 25.25 -21.79 -1.90
CA GLU A 222 26.20 -21.25 -0.92
C GLU A 222 25.78 -21.56 0.52
N THR A 223 24.64 -22.22 0.70
CA THR A 223 24.12 -22.56 2.04
C THR A 223 25.10 -23.49 2.76
N PRO A 224 25.56 -23.15 3.98
CA PRO A 224 26.45 -24.00 4.75
C PRO A 224 25.88 -25.41 4.93
N GLU A 225 26.72 -26.44 4.82
CA GLU A 225 26.27 -27.84 4.85
C GLU A 225 25.44 -28.20 6.09
N GLY A 226 25.76 -27.62 7.26
CA GLY A 226 25.01 -27.83 8.50
C GLY A 226 23.60 -27.23 8.52
N LEU A 227 23.26 -26.37 7.56
CA LEU A 227 21.96 -25.67 7.48
C LEU A 227 21.10 -26.15 6.31
N LYS A 228 21.64 -26.91 5.34
CA LYS A 228 20.94 -27.26 4.11
C LYS A 228 19.61 -27.99 4.33
N ARG A 229 19.57 -28.96 5.26
CA ARG A 229 18.35 -29.68 5.59
C ARG A 229 17.30 -28.73 6.19
N ILE A 230 17.71 -27.93 7.16
CA ILE A 230 16.83 -27.01 7.90
C ILE A 230 16.26 -25.93 6.96
N ARG A 231 17.07 -25.44 6.00
CA ARG A 231 16.61 -24.54 4.92
C ARG A 231 15.46 -25.16 4.14
N GLY A 232 15.61 -26.41 3.70
CA GLY A 232 14.59 -27.13 2.93
C GLY A 232 13.34 -27.46 3.75
N GLU A 233 13.52 -27.97 4.98
CA GLU A 233 12.41 -28.29 5.88
C GLU A 233 11.57 -27.07 6.23
N LYS A 234 12.19 -25.91 6.47
CA LYS A 234 11.44 -24.68 6.74
C LYS A 234 10.57 -24.25 5.56
N LEU A 235 11.07 -24.37 4.33
CA LEU A 235 10.26 -24.09 3.14
C LEU A 235 9.10 -25.10 2.96
N ILE A 236 9.28 -26.37 3.36
CA ILE A 236 8.20 -27.35 3.37
C ILE A 236 7.14 -26.96 4.42
N GLU A 237 7.56 -26.58 5.62
CA GLU A 237 6.68 -26.11 6.69
C GLU A 237 5.84 -24.89 6.26
N LEU A 238 6.48 -23.88 5.66
CA LEU A 238 5.81 -22.67 5.18
C LEU A 238 4.81 -22.94 4.04
N ARG A 239 5.03 -23.98 3.24
CA ARG A 239 4.09 -24.38 2.17
C ARG A 239 2.85 -25.11 2.70
N GLY A 240 2.98 -25.82 3.82
CA GLY A 240 1.94 -26.72 4.32
C GLY A 240 1.64 -27.86 3.35
N ASP A 241 0.48 -28.49 3.52
CA ASP A 241 0.00 -29.65 2.75
C ASP A 241 -1.17 -29.32 1.80
N GLY A 242 -1.68 -28.09 1.83
CA GLY A 242 -2.84 -27.64 1.04
C GLY A 242 -4.20 -28.08 1.60
N GLU A 243 -4.23 -28.71 2.77
CA GLU A 243 -5.44 -29.26 3.40
C GLU A 243 -5.79 -28.51 4.69
N GLY A 244 -6.97 -28.79 5.24
CA GLY A 244 -7.41 -28.25 6.53
C GLY A 244 -7.76 -26.75 6.58
N GLU A 245 -8.47 -26.36 7.62
CA GLU A 245 -8.73 -24.96 7.97
C GLU A 245 -7.53 -24.37 8.70
N ARG A 246 -7.09 -23.19 8.27
CA ARG A 246 -5.92 -22.52 8.85
C ARG A 246 -6.19 -22.00 10.26
N LYS A 247 -5.18 -22.10 11.13
CA LYS A 247 -5.25 -21.66 12.54
C LYS A 247 -4.40 -20.42 12.77
N LYS A 248 -4.82 -19.57 13.71
CA LYS A 248 -4.24 -18.22 13.92
C LYS A 248 -2.73 -18.20 14.15
N PHE A 249 -2.17 -19.23 14.79
CA PHE A 249 -0.74 -19.31 15.10
C PHE A 249 0.11 -19.87 13.94
N GLU A 250 -0.53 -20.35 12.86
CA GLU A 250 0.17 -20.97 11.73
C GLU A 250 0.87 -19.90 10.88
N SER A 251 1.96 -20.32 10.23
CA SER A 251 2.70 -19.52 9.24
C SER A 251 2.67 -20.21 7.88
N ILE A 252 1.52 -20.78 7.51
CA ILE A 252 1.35 -21.53 6.25
C ILE A 252 0.84 -20.59 5.16
N TYR A 253 1.59 -20.51 4.07
CA TYR A 253 1.31 -19.70 2.88
C TYR A 253 0.85 -20.63 1.75
N ASP A 254 -0.36 -20.40 1.25
CA ASP A 254 -0.92 -21.17 0.14
C ASP A 254 -1.98 -20.35 -0.62
N TYR A 255 -2.38 -20.82 -1.79
CA TYR A 255 -3.26 -20.10 -2.71
C TYR A 255 -4.70 -20.62 -2.69
N ASP A 256 -5.64 -19.72 -2.87
CA ASP A 256 -7.01 -20.07 -3.24
C ASP A 256 -7.62 -18.94 -4.10
N VAL A 257 -8.76 -19.20 -4.72
CA VAL A 257 -9.52 -18.24 -5.53
C VAL A 257 -10.38 -17.34 -4.64
N TYR A 258 -10.84 -16.21 -5.16
CA TYR A 258 -11.79 -15.34 -4.43
C TYR A 258 -13.20 -15.96 -4.51
N ASN A 259 -13.46 -16.88 -3.59
CA ASN A 259 -14.74 -17.56 -3.36
C ASN A 259 -15.32 -17.25 -1.97
N ASP A 260 -14.74 -16.29 -1.24
CA ASP A 260 -15.07 -15.89 0.13
C ASP A 260 -15.71 -14.49 0.24
N ILE A 261 -16.02 -13.87 -0.91
CA ILE A 261 -16.66 -12.55 -1.03
C ILE A 261 -18.17 -12.62 -0.79
N GLY A 262 -18.83 -13.68 -1.28
CA GLY A 262 -20.27 -13.88 -1.15
C GLY A 262 -20.70 -14.40 0.23
N ASN A 263 -22.00 -14.28 0.54
CA ASN A 263 -22.60 -14.88 1.75
C ASN A 263 -23.93 -15.61 1.48
N PRO A 264 -23.94 -16.62 0.58
CA PRO A 264 -25.15 -17.33 0.15
C PRO A 264 -25.85 -18.13 1.28
N ASP A 265 -25.14 -18.46 2.35
CA ASP A 265 -25.75 -19.15 3.52
C ASP A 265 -26.63 -18.21 4.35
N ARG A 266 -26.33 -16.91 4.35
CA ARG A 266 -27.18 -15.89 4.99
C ARG A 266 -28.37 -15.52 4.10
N ASP A 267 -28.12 -15.28 2.82
CA ASP A 267 -29.11 -14.90 1.83
C ASP A 267 -28.57 -15.22 0.42
N ILE A 268 -29.36 -15.91 -0.40
CA ILE A 268 -28.96 -16.31 -1.75
C ILE A 268 -28.63 -15.11 -2.66
N GLU A 269 -29.24 -13.95 -2.41
CA GLU A 269 -28.95 -12.70 -3.14
C GLU A 269 -27.54 -12.15 -2.84
N LEU A 270 -26.89 -12.62 -1.77
CA LEU A 270 -25.50 -12.32 -1.44
C LEU A 270 -24.51 -13.28 -2.10
N LYS A 271 -24.98 -14.19 -2.97
CA LYS A 271 -24.08 -14.99 -3.80
C LYS A 271 -23.29 -14.07 -4.74
N ARG A 272 -22.00 -14.34 -4.89
CA ARG A 272 -21.11 -13.67 -5.84
C ARG A 272 -20.39 -14.71 -6.68
N PRO A 273 -20.03 -14.40 -7.93
CA PRO A 273 -19.25 -15.32 -8.75
C PRO A 273 -17.88 -15.57 -8.11
N VAL A 274 -17.40 -16.80 -8.23
CA VAL A 274 -16.00 -17.13 -7.90
C VAL A 274 -15.09 -16.44 -8.92
N LEU A 275 -14.06 -15.76 -8.43
CA LEU A 275 -13.04 -15.11 -9.25
C LEU A 275 -11.70 -15.84 -9.10
N GLY A 276 -11.15 -16.27 -10.24
CA GLY A 276 -10.08 -17.24 -10.35
C GLY A 276 -10.56 -18.44 -11.16
N GLY A 277 -9.86 -18.73 -12.26
CA GLY A 277 -10.22 -19.73 -13.27
C GLY A 277 -10.59 -19.10 -14.61
N LYS A 278 -10.98 -19.94 -15.59
CA LYS A 278 -11.17 -19.50 -16.98
C LYS A 278 -12.32 -18.51 -17.20
N GLN A 279 -13.39 -18.62 -16.42
CA GLN A 279 -14.59 -17.81 -16.66
C GLN A 279 -14.45 -16.38 -16.13
N ASN A 280 -13.83 -16.23 -14.96
CA ASN A 280 -13.52 -14.94 -14.34
C ASN A 280 -12.04 -14.97 -13.92
N PRO A 281 -11.09 -14.79 -14.85
CA PRO A 281 -9.65 -14.80 -14.54
C PRO A 281 -9.32 -13.82 -13.42
N TYR A 282 -8.47 -14.24 -12.47
CA TYR A 282 -8.08 -13.36 -11.37
C TYR A 282 -6.79 -13.81 -10.66
N PRO A 283 -6.02 -12.90 -10.04
CA PRO A 283 -4.95 -13.28 -9.13
C PRO A 283 -5.46 -14.17 -7.99
N ARG A 284 -4.62 -15.05 -7.47
CA ARG A 284 -4.92 -15.86 -6.27
C ARG A 284 -4.73 -15.04 -4.99
N ARG A 285 -5.46 -15.43 -3.96
CA ARG A 285 -5.35 -14.89 -2.59
C ARG A 285 -4.81 -15.93 -1.61
N CYS A 286 -4.54 -15.53 -0.38
CA CYS A 286 -4.16 -16.44 0.70
C CYS A 286 -5.27 -17.45 0.99
N ARG A 287 -4.96 -18.75 0.94
CA ARG A 287 -5.86 -19.83 1.33
C ARG A 287 -6.17 -19.74 2.82
N THR A 288 -7.45 -19.85 3.15
CA THR A 288 -7.95 -19.85 4.53
C THR A 288 -8.50 -21.23 4.92
N GLY A 289 -9.04 -21.98 3.96
CA GLY A 289 -9.43 -23.37 4.15
C GLY A 289 -10.65 -23.57 5.04
N ARG A 290 -11.49 -22.54 5.24
CA ARG A 290 -12.76 -22.68 5.96
C ARG A 290 -13.68 -23.64 5.18
N PRO A 291 -14.70 -24.20 5.84
CA PRO A 291 -15.66 -25.08 5.18
C PRO A 291 -16.32 -24.42 3.96
N ARG A 292 -16.82 -25.25 3.03
CA ARG A 292 -17.63 -24.77 1.90
C ARG A 292 -19.01 -24.35 2.38
N SER A 293 -19.58 -23.33 1.75
CA SER A 293 -20.95 -22.90 1.98
C SER A 293 -21.93 -24.05 1.76
N LYS A 294 -22.96 -24.10 2.61
CA LYS A 294 -24.02 -25.11 2.55
C LYS A 294 -24.96 -24.89 1.37
N THR A 295 -25.22 -23.62 1.03
CA THR A 295 -26.10 -23.20 -0.06
C THR A 295 -25.38 -23.20 -1.42
N ASP A 296 -24.08 -22.88 -1.46
CA ASP A 296 -23.27 -22.82 -2.68
C ASP A 296 -21.89 -23.45 -2.46
N PRO A 297 -21.70 -24.75 -2.74
CA PRO A 297 -20.44 -25.46 -2.45
C PRO A 297 -19.19 -24.94 -3.18
N LEU A 298 -19.35 -24.04 -4.16
CA LEU A 298 -18.24 -23.34 -4.81
C LEU A 298 -17.71 -22.17 -3.97
N SER A 299 -18.52 -21.65 -3.04
CA SER A 299 -18.18 -20.57 -2.12
C SER A 299 -17.59 -21.13 -0.83
N GLU A 300 -16.66 -20.38 -0.23
CA GLU A 300 -16.16 -20.63 1.13
C GLU A 300 -17.11 -19.97 2.16
N GLU A 301 -17.32 -20.61 3.31
CA GLU A 301 -18.13 -20.04 4.40
C GLU A 301 -17.52 -18.71 4.88
N ARG A 302 -18.39 -17.76 5.24
CA ARG A 302 -18.01 -16.46 5.78
C ARG A 302 -17.59 -16.57 7.25
N SER A 303 -16.65 -15.72 7.65
CA SER A 303 -16.13 -15.61 9.01
C SER A 303 -15.84 -14.15 9.32
N ASP A 304 -15.97 -13.77 10.60
CA ASP A 304 -15.54 -12.47 11.16
C ASP A 304 -14.03 -12.47 11.48
N ASN A 305 -13.30 -13.46 10.98
CA ASN A 305 -11.86 -13.59 11.09
C ASN A 305 -11.35 -14.32 9.85
N VAL A 306 -10.67 -13.59 8.98
CA VAL A 306 -10.04 -14.13 7.77
C VAL A 306 -8.57 -14.39 8.08
N TYR A 307 -8.15 -15.66 8.04
CA TYR A 307 -6.76 -16.03 8.30
C TYR A 307 -5.78 -15.38 7.33
N VAL A 308 -4.66 -14.92 7.88
CA VAL A 308 -3.37 -14.76 7.19
C VAL A 308 -2.28 -15.42 8.05
N PRO A 309 -1.12 -15.77 7.47
CA PRO A 309 0.01 -16.28 8.24
C PRO A 309 0.37 -15.35 9.39
N ARG A 310 0.65 -15.90 10.58
CA ARG A 310 0.72 -15.13 11.83
C ARG A 310 1.63 -13.90 11.81
N ASP A 311 2.73 -13.98 11.07
CA ASP A 311 3.74 -12.90 10.96
C ASP A 311 3.33 -11.81 9.95
N GLU A 312 2.27 -12.02 9.15
CA GLU A 312 1.70 -11.03 8.22
C GLU A 312 0.65 -10.13 8.89
N CYS A 313 0.14 -10.53 10.06
CA CYS A 313 -0.83 -9.76 10.83
C CYS A 313 -0.26 -8.39 11.23
N PHE A 314 -1.15 -7.41 11.35
CA PHE A 314 -0.79 -6.09 11.85
C PHE A 314 -0.11 -6.14 13.22
N SER A 315 0.82 -5.21 13.46
CA SER A 315 1.24 -4.90 14.82
C SER A 315 0.03 -4.39 15.62
N GLU A 316 0.09 -4.42 16.95
CA GLU A 316 -0.99 -3.84 17.76
C GLU A 316 -1.18 -2.34 17.49
N VAL A 317 -0.13 -1.60 17.13
CA VAL A 317 -0.21 -0.17 16.78
C VAL A 317 -0.99 0.02 15.48
N LYS A 318 -0.66 -0.77 14.45
CA LYS A 318 -1.36 -0.77 13.17
C LYS A 318 -2.80 -1.27 13.32
N GLU A 319 -3.02 -2.31 14.13
CA GLU A 319 -4.33 -2.89 14.48
C GLU A 319 -5.24 -1.85 15.18
N LEU A 320 -4.70 -1.07 16.12
CA LEU A 320 -5.44 0.03 16.74
C LEU A 320 -5.84 1.12 15.74
N THR A 321 -5.08 1.29 14.66
CA THR A 321 -5.35 2.27 13.61
C THR A 321 -6.29 1.73 12.52
N PHE A 322 -6.15 0.45 12.13
CA PHE A 322 -6.73 -0.11 10.89
C PHE A 322 -7.37 -1.50 11.00
N SER A 323 -7.47 -2.11 12.18
CA SER A 323 -8.02 -3.48 12.33
C SER A 323 -9.38 -3.67 11.66
N THR A 324 -9.72 -4.91 11.28
CA THR A 324 -11.11 -5.26 10.92
C THR A 324 -12.03 -4.84 12.02
N LYS A 325 -11.70 -5.13 13.30
CA LYS A 325 -12.51 -4.66 14.41
C LYS A 325 -12.68 -3.14 14.40
N ALA A 326 -11.67 -2.35 14.04
CA ALA A 326 -11.79 -0.90 13.97
C ALA A 326 -12.63 -0.45 12.76
N VAL A 327 -12.28 -0.84 11.54
CA VAL A 327 -12.98 -0.46 10.29
C VAL A 327 -14.40 -1.03 10.28
N TYR A 328 -14.56 -2.31 10.60
CA TYR A 328 -15.86 -2.97 10.73
C TYR A 328 -16.68 -2.37 11.87
N SER A 329 -16.11 -2.09 13.06
CA SER A 329 -16.88 -1.41 14.13
C SER A 329 -17.27 0.02 13.75
N VAL A 330 -16.40 0.75 13.05
CA VAL A 330 -16.74 2.05 12.49
C VAL A 330 -17.89 1.90 11.51
N LEU A 331 -17.81 1.02 10.52
CA LEU A 331 -18.87 0.82 9.52
C LEU A 331 -20.18 0.31 10.15
N HIS A 332 -20.12 -0.72 11.00
CA HIS A 332 -21.28 -1.32 11.67
C HIS A 332 -21.91 -0.43 12.74
N ALA A 333 -21.20 0.54 13.30
CA ALA A 333 -21.79 1.51 14.20
C ALA A 333 -22.23 2.78 13.46
N LEU A 334 -21.44 3.26 12.51
CA LEU A 334 -21.69 4.49 11.78
C LEU A 334 -22.85 4.34 10.81
N VAL A 335 -22.87 3.29 9.97
CA VAL A 335 -23.92 3.13 8.94
C VAL A 335 -25.31 3.04 9.58
N PRO A 336 -25.58 2.20 10.60
CA PRO A 336 -26.88 2.19 11.26
C PRO A 336 -27.21 3.51 11.96
N SER A 337 -26.20 4.23 12.47
CA SER A 337 -26.42 5.53 13.11
C SER A 337 -26.75 6.62 12.10
N LEU A 338 -26.14 6.58 10.92
CA LEU A 338 -26.50 7.41 9.78
C LEU A 338 -27.91 7.07 9.28
N GLN A 339 -28.27 5.78 9.16
CA GLN A 339 -29.63 5.35 8.80
C GLN A 339 -30.68 5.76 9.85
N THR A 340 -30.30 5.87 11.11
CA THR A 340 -31.18 6.40 12.16
C THR A 340 -31.32 7.91 12.07
N ALA A 341 -30.24 8.64 11.74
CA ALA A 341 -30.25 10.09 11.59
C ALA A 341 -30.91 10.54 10.27
N ILE A 342 -30.77 9.73 9.23
CA ILE A 342 -31.20 9.95 7.85
C ILE A 342 -32.10 8.76 7.49
N ILE A 343 -33.40 8.90 7.77
CA ILE A 343 -34.38 7.81 7.69
C ILE A 343 -34.47 7.23 6.26
N ASP A 344 -34.37 8.09 5.25
CA ASP A 344 -34.37 7.69 3.84
C ASP A 344 -32.93 7.46 3.36
N LYS A 345 -32.60 6.19 3.08
CA LYS A 345 -31.27 5.76 2.60
C LYS A 345 -30.89 6.34 1.24
N ASP A 346 -31.88 6.74 0.45
CA ASP A 346 -31.73 7.24 -0.91
C ASP A 346 -31.83 8.78 -0.95
N LEU A 347 -31.94 9.43 0.22
CA LEU A 347 -32.04 10.87 0.34
C LEU A 347 -30.78 11.56 -0.20
N GLY A 348 -30.95 12.32 -1.28
CA GLY A 348 -29.92 13.19 -1.83
C GLY A 348 -29.69 14.46 -1.00
N PHE A 349 -28.73 15.28 -1.43
CA PHE A 349 -28.53 16.61 -0.84
C PHE A 349 -29.50 17.61 -1.47
N PRO A 350 -30.22 18.43 -0.68
CA PRO A 350 -31.22 19.35 -1.22
C PRO A 350 -30.63 20.58 -1.92
N VAL A 351 -29.41 20.99 -1.53
CA VAL A 351 -28.65 22.13 -2.05
C VAL A 351 -27.15 21.91 -1.83
N PHE A 352 -26.27 22.59 -2.56
CA PHE A 352 -24.81 22.47 -2.36
C PHE A 352 -24.33 22.83 -0.95
N SER A 353 -24.96 23.82 -0.29
CA SER A 353 -24.56 24.20 1.08
C SER A 353 -24.76 23.06 2.09
N ALA A 354 -25.68 22.12 1.84
CA ALA A 354 -25.86 20.95 2.68
C ALA A 354 -24.67 19.95 2.55
N ILE A 355 -23.95 19.98 1.43
CA ILE A 355 -22.68 19.25 1.28
C ILE A 355 -21.58 19.98 2.06
N ASP A 356 -21.52 21.31 1.96
CA ASP A 356 -20.54 22.10 2.72
C ASP A 356 -20.73 21.95 4.24
N ASP A 357 -21.97 21.75 4.70
CA ASP A 357 -22.29 21.51 6.10
C ASP A 357 -21.65 20.22 6.64
N LEU A 358 -21.26 19.24 5.81
CA LEU A 358 -20.49 18.06 6.26
C LEU A 358 -19.14 18.44 6.87
N PHE A 359 -18.57 19.58 6.45
CA PHE A 359 -17.28 20.11 6.90
C PHE A 359 -17.44 21.20 7.96
N ASN A 360 -18.47 22.04 7.83
CA ASN A 360 -18.70 23.17 8.75
C ASN A 360 -19.37 22.74 10.05
N GLU A 361 -20.53 22.08 9.94
CA GLU A 361 -21.45 21.75 11.04
C GLU A 361 -21.36 20.26 11.44
N GLY A 362 -21.18 19.39 10.45
CA GLY A 362 -21.16 17.94 10.57
C GLY A 362 -22.55 17.30 10.70
N VAL A 363 -22.57 15.96 10.64
CA VAL A 363 -23.79 15.16 10.82
C VAL A 363 -23.97 14.85 12.30
N LYS A 364 -25.13 15.22 12.86
CA LYS A 364 -25.50 14.87 14.24
C LYS A 364 -25.87 13.39 14.32
N LEU A 365 -25.06 12.62 15.01
CA LEU A 365 -25.31 11.19 15.20
C LEU A 365 -26.06 10.95 16.52
N PRO A 366 -27.02 10.00 16.55
CA PRO A 366 -27.49 9.46 17.82
C PRO A 366 -26.32 8.84 18.58
N ILE A 367 -26.45 8.67 19.91
CA ILE A 367 -25.39 8.08 20.73
C ILE A 367 -24.91 6.76 20.10
N LEU A 368 -23.68 6.76 19.61
CA LEU A 368 -23.06 5.57 19.04
C LEU A 368 -22.89 4.52 20.14
N LYS A 369 -23.52 3.35 19.99
CA LYS A 369 -23.24 2.20 20.86
C LYS A 369 -21.76 1.84 20.68
N GLY A 370 -20.95 1.95 21.74
CA GLY A 370 -19.49 1.72 21.68
C GLY A 370 -18.60 2.98 21.74
N LYS A 371 -19.11 4.14 22.24
CA LYS A 371 -18.47 5.48 22.34
C LYS A 371 -16.93 5.55 22.43
N GLY A 372 -16.28 4.70 23.22
CA GLY A 372 -14.82 4.74 23.38
C GLY A 372 -14.08 4.31 22.11
N LEU A 373 -14.56 3.27 21.43
CA LEU A 373 -13.84 2.64 20.33
C LEU A 373 -13.82 3.52 19.06
N ILE A 374 -14.99 4.02 18.64
CA ILE A 374 -15.10 4.79 17.38
C ILE A 374 -14.40 6.15 17.51
N ARG A 375 -14.48 6.81 18.68
CA ARG A 375 -13.74 8.06 18.94
C ARG A 375 -12.22 7.86 18.92
N ASN A 376 -11.73 6.69 19.33
CA ASN A 376 -10.31 6.36 19.29
C ASN A 376 -9.83 6.05 17.85
N ILE A 377 -10.71 5.51 16.99
CA ILE A 377 -10.38 5.16 15.60
C ILE A 377 -10.51 6.36 14.67
N LEU A 378 -11.54 7.20 14.85
CA LEU A 378 -11.79 8.42 14.07
C LEU A 378 -11.66 9.70 14.91
N PRO A 379 -10.53 9.91 15.62
CA PRO A 379 -10.38 11.07 16.50
C PRO A 379 -10.40 12.39 15.73
N ARG A 380 -10.08 12.35 14.43
CA ARG A 380 -10.09 13.50 13.53
C ARG A 380 -11.51 13.94 13.15
N LEU A 381 -12.40 12.98 12.90
CA LEU A 381 -13.73 13.25 12.36
C LEU A 381 -14.81 13.39 13.45
N ILE A 382 -14.65 12.74 14.62
CA ILE A 382 -15.68 12.73 15.66
C ILE A 382 -15.42 13.79 16.73
N LYS A 383 -16.35 14.75 16.85
CA LYS A 383 -16.28 15.87 17.82
C LYS A 383 -17.42 15.75 18.84
N VAL A 384 -17.12 16.00 20.12
CA VAL A 384 -18.06 15.85 21.25
C VAL A 384 -18.74 17.17 21.59
N VAL A 385 -20.07 17.20 21.61
CA VAL A 385 -20.82 18.38 22.07
C VAL A 385 -21.13 18.25 23.55
N LYS A 386 -20.45 19.06 24.37
CA LYS A 386 -20.54 19.02 25.84
C LYS A 386 -21.96 19.25 26.38
N ASP A 387 -22.82 19.94 25.63
CA ASP A 387 -24.12 20.42 26.11
C ASP A 387 -25.35 19.69 25.53
N THR A 388 -25.19 18.71 24.63
CA THR A 388 -26.34 18.07 23.93
C THR A 388 -26.35 16.55 23.91
N GLU A 389 -25.41 15.89 24.61
CA GLU A 389 -25.24 14.42 24.66
C GLU A 389 -25.10 13.69 23.30
N LYS A 390 -24.92 14.43 22.19
CA LYS A 390 -24.75 13.91 20.82
C LYS A 390 -23.31 13.98 20.34
N ASP A 391 -22.94 13.05 19.46
CA ASP A 391 -21.67 13.08 18.72
C ASP A 391 -21.89 13.75 17.35
N ILE A 392 -20.90 14.53 16.89
CA ILE A 392 -20.90 15.13 15.56
C ILE A 392 -19.81 14.46 14.72
N LEU A 393 -20.20 13.90 13.58
CA LEU A 393 -19.27 13.49 12.53
C LEU A 393 -19.03 14.68 11.61
N ARG A 394 -17.83 15.27 11.67
CA ARG A 394 -17.47 16.45 10.87
C ARG A 394 -16.15 16.22 10.15
N PHE A 395 -16.20 16.32 8.83
CA PHE A 395 -15.06 16.08 7.96
C PHE A 395 -14.06 17.23 7.97
N GLU A 396 -12.81 16.92 7.66
CA GLU A 396 -11.76 17.91 7.49
C GLU A 396 -11.77 18.40 6.05
N THR A 397 -11.69 19.71 5.86
CA THR A 397 -11.76 20.31 4.53
C THR A 397 -10.52 19.95 3.72
N PRO A 398 -10.65 19.40 2.49
CA PRO A 398 -9.51 19.17 1.62
C PRO A 398 -8.81 20.48 1.25
N ALA A 399 -7.48 20.47 1.18
CA ALA A 399 -6.68 21.68 0.93
C ALA A 399 -7.02 22.40 -0.39
N THR A 400 -7.48 21.66 -1.39
CA THR A 400 -7.98 22.21 -2.67
C THR A 400 -9.20 23.10 -2.45
N MET A 401 -10.17 22.63 -1.65
CA MET A 401 -11.40 23.36 -1.33
C MET A 401 -11.12 24.60 -0.46
N ASP A 402 -10.15 24.53 0.46
CA ASP A 402 -9.74 25.68 1.28
C ASP A 402 -9.14 26.82 0.45
N ARG A 403 -8.37 26.47 -0.59
CA ARG A 403 -7.75 27.47 -1.49
C ARG A 403 -8.75 28.02 -2.50
N ASP A 404 -9.65 27.18 -3.00
CA ASP A 404 -10.64 27.56 -4.01
C ASP A 404 -11.90 26.68 -3.91
N ARG A 405 -12.99 27.24 -3.39
CA ARG A 405 -14.26 26.52 -3.19
C ARG A 405 -14.90 26.00 -4.48
N PHE A 406 -14.55 26.56 -5.64
CA PHE A 406 -15.15 26.22 -6.93
C PHE A 406 -14.23 25.38 -7.82
N PHE A 407 -13.10 24.89 -7.30
CA PHE A 407 -12.09 24.15 -8.05
C PHE A 407 -12.69 22.98 -8.85
N TRP A 408 -13.52 22.16 -8.19
CA TRP A 408 -14.14 20.94 -8.73
C TRP A 408 -15.06 21.19 -9.94
N PHE A 409 -15.57 22.41 -10.08
CA PHE A 409 -16.50 22.77 -11.15
C PHE A 409 -15.80 23.08 -12.47
N ARG A 410 -14.49 23.37 -12.40
CA ARG A 410 -13.69 23.85 -13.54
C ARG A 410 -13.28 22.70 -14.46
N ASP A 411 -13.29 22.99 -15.75
CA ASP A 411 -12.85 22.06 -16.79
C ASP A 411 -11.32 21.84 -16.76
N GLU A 412 -10.57 22.87 -16.34
CA GLU A 412 -9.12 22.79 -16.17
C GLU A 412 -8.76 21.79 -15.06
N GLU A 413 -9.37 21.88 -13.88
CA GLU A 413 -9.10 20.92 -12.80
C GLU A 413 -9.57 19.49 -13.16
N PHE A 414 -10.71 19.35 -13.83
CA PHE A 414 -11.18 18.06 -14.36
C PHE A 414 -10.13 17.40 -15.26
N ALA A 415 -9.50 18.16 -16.16
CA ALA A 415 -8.44 17.63 -17.02
C ALA A 415 -7.10 17.46 -16.29
N ARG A 416 -6.72 18.41 -15.42
CA ARG A 416 -5.45 18.37 -14.68
C ARG A 416 -5.35 17.14 -13.77
N GLN A 417 -6.46 16.73 -13.14
CA GLN A 417 -6.48 15.54 -12.27
C GLN A 417 -6.20 14.23 -13.02
N THR A 418 -6.31 14.18 -14.36
CA THR A 418 -5.88 13.02 -15.16
C THR A 418 -4.35 12.85 -15.20
N LEU A 419 -3.59 13.90 -14.84
CA LEU A 419 -2.13 13.90 -14.79
C LEU A 419 -1.56 13.99 -13.36
N ALA A 420 -2.35 14.55 -12.44
CA ALA A 420 -1.87 14.97 -11.12
C ALA A 420 -2.92 14.78 -10.00
N GLY A 421 -4.00 14.05 -10.27
CA GLY A 421 -5.07 13.78 -9.30
C GLY A 421 -4.96 12.40 -8.66
N LEU A 422 -6.11 11.85 -8.28
CA LEU A 422 -6.24 10.54 -7.63
C LEU A 422 -5.93 9.36 -8.57
N ASN A 423 -6.27 9.48 -9.85
CA ASN A 423 -6.07 8.42 -10.85
C ASN A 423 -5.22 8.91 -12.04
N PRO A 424 -3.95 9.27 -11.80
CA PRO A 424 -3.13 9.93 -12.81
C PRO A 424 -2.52 8.95 -13.82
N CYS A 425 -3.00 7.71 -13.92
CA CYS A 425 -2.34 6.63 -14.65
C CYS A 425 -3.20 5.99 -15.77
N CYS A 426 -4.33 6.61 -16.12
CA CYS A 426 -5.30 6.05 -17.06
C CYS A 426 -5.40 6.79 -18.41
N ILE A 427 -4.93 8.03 -18.49
CA ILE A 427 -4.99 8.79 -19.75
C ILE A 427 -4.06 8.18 -20.80
N GLU A 428 -4.52 8.14 -22.05
CA GLU A 428 -3.81 7.56 -23.19
C GLU A 428 -3.73 8.55 -24.35
N LEU A 429 -2.71 8.41 -25.20
CA LEU A 429 -2.61 9.13 -26.45
C LEU A 429 -3.61 8.54 -27.46
N VAL A 430 -4.32 9.39 -28.20
CA VAL A 430 -5.18 8.94 -29.30
C VAL A 430 -4.32 8.50 -30.48
N THR A 431 -4.34 7.20 -30.78
CA THR A 431 -3.59 6.60 -31.90
C THR A 431 -4.47 6.14 -33.07
N GLU A 432 -5.79 6.14 -32.90
CA GLU A 432 -6.77 5.77 -33.93
C GLU A 432 -7.83 6.87 -34.08
N TRP A 433 -8.20 7.18 -35.33
CA TRP A 433 -9.26 8.13 -35.65
C TRP A 433 -10.00 7.71 -36.93
N PRO A 434 -11.35 7.70 -36.98
CA PRO A 434 -12.28 7.96 -35.88
C PRO A 434 -12.21 6.87 -34.79
N LEU A 435 -12.66 7.20 -33.58
CA LEU A 435 -12.68 6.26 -32.45
C LEU A 435 -13.70 5.13 -32.69
N LYS A 436 -13.35 3.89 -32.34
CA LYS A 436 -14.19 2.70 -32.50
C LYS A 436 -14.12 1.78 -31.29
N SER A 437 -15.24 1.13 -31.01
CA SER A 437 -15.32 0.01 -30.06
C SER A 437 -14.82 -1.29 -30.69
N LYS A 438 -14.21 -2.15 -29.88
CA LYS A 438 -13.83 -3.52 -30.24
C LYS A 438 -14.87 -4.56 -29.81
N LEU A 439 -15.98 -4.12 -29.21
CA LEU A 439 -17.06 -4.98 -28.78
C LEU A 439 -17.91 -5.46 -29.97
N ASP A 440 -18.59 -6.60 -29.76
CA ASP A 440 -19.45 -7.22 -30.77
C ASP A 440 -20.66 -6.29 -31.11
N PRO A 441 -20.77 -5.78 -32.35
CA PRO A 441 -21.85 -4.87 -32.72
C PRO A 441 -23.24 -5.50 -32.68
N ASP A 442 -23.34 -6.82 -32.82
CA ASP A 442 -24.64 -7.52 -32.77
C ASP A 442 -25.22 -7.53 -31.34
N ILE A 443 -24.34 -7.40 -30.33
CA ILE A 443 -24.72 -7.35 -28.91
C ILE A 443 -24.81 -5.90 -28.43
N TYR A 444 -23.82 -5.08 -28.77
CA TYR A 444 -23.63 -3.77 -28.13
C TYR A 444 -24.05 -2.59 -29.01
N GLY A 445 -24.43 -2.82 -30.28
CA GLY A 445 -24.79 -1.78 -31.24
C GLY A 445 -23.60 -1.27 -32.06
N PRO A 446 -23.80 -0.21 -32.88
CA PRO A 446 -22.76 0.31 -33.77
C PRO A 446 -21.45 0.65 -33.06
N VAL A 447 -20.31 0.28 -33.69
CA VAL A 447 -18.97 0.39 -33.09
C VAL A 447 -18.39 1.81 -33.17
N GLU A 448 -18.86 2.63 -34.10
CA GLU A 448 -18.33 3.97 -34.32
C GLU A 448 -18.67 4.89 -33.16
N SER A 449 -17.69 5.64 -32.65
CA SER A 449 -17.96 6.73 -31.70
C SER A 449 -18.81 7.81 -32.35
N ALA A 450 -19.67 8.44 -31.56
CA ALA A 450 -20.39 9.65 -31.96
C ALA A 450 -19.51 10.91 -31.94
N ILE A 451 -18.28 10.84 -31.41
CA ILE A 451 -17.31 11.94 -31.46
C ILE A 451 -16.78 12.06 -32.90
N THR A 452 -17.11 13.17 -33.58
CA THR A 452 -16.69 13.40 -34.97
C THR A 452 -15.57 14.42 -35.10
N THR A 453 -14.90 14.42 -36.26
CA THR A 453 -13.88 15.43 -36.61
C THR A 453 -14.44 16.84 -36.50
N GLU A 454 -15.65 17.08 -37.03
CA GLU A 454 -16.27 18.40 -37.06
C GLU A 454 -16.51 18.94 -35.65
N THR A 455 -17.04 18.12 -34.74
CA THR A 455 -17.27 18.51 -33.34
C THR A 455 -15.94 18.84 -32.66
N ILE A 456 -14.90 18.03 -32.86
CA ILE A 456 -13.60 18.25 -32.22
C ILE A 456 -12.87 19.47 -32.78
N GLU A 457 -12.91 19.71 -34.10
CA GLU A 457 -12.30 20.91 -34.68
C GLU A 457 -12.98 22.20 -34.22
N GLN A 458 -14.31 22.17 -34.00
CA GLN A 458 -15.04 23.28 -33.39
C GLN A 458 -14.56 23.56 -31.96
N GLU A 459 -14.35 22.51 -31.15
CA GLU A 459 -13.85 22.66 -29.77
C GLU A 459 -12.36 23.01 -29.71
N ILE A 460 -11.57 22.59 -30.70
CA ILE A 460 -10.18 23.07 -30.88
C ILE A 460 -10.18 24.56 -31.28
N LYS A 461 -11.29 25.13 -31.77
CA LYS A 461 -11.44 26.57 -32.09
C LYS A 461 -10.43 27.07 -33.12
N GLY A 462 -10.14 26.25 -34.13
CA GLY A 462 -9.30 26.61 -35.27
C GLY A 462 -7.80 26.76 -34.97
N PHE A 463 -7.32 26.37 -33.78
CA PHE A 463 -5.88 26.34 -33.47
C PHE A 463 -5.13 25.34 -34.36
N MET A 464 -5.76 24.22 -34.70
CA MET A 464 -5.29 23.21 -35.66
C MET A 464 -6.43 22.28 -36.04
N THR A 465 -6.24 21.51 -37.11
CA THR A 465 -7.11 20.40 -37.51
C THR A 465 -6.90 19.18 -36.60
N VAL A 466 -7.84 18.24 -36.62
CA VAL A 466 -7.67 16.95 -35.90
C VAL A 466 -6.46 16.18 -36.44
N GLU A 467 -6.24 16.18 -37.76
CA GLU A 467 -5.09 15.51 -38.38
C GLU A 467 -3.75 16.08 -37.86
N GLU A 468 -3.65 17.41 -37.78
CA GLU A 468 -2.47 18.07 -37.21
C GLU A 468 -2.30 17.75 -35.72
N ALA A 469 -3.39 17.72 -34.95
CA ALA A 469 -3.36 17.39 -33.54
C ALA A 469 -2.89 15.95 -33.30
N LEU A 470 -3.37 14.98 -34.08
CA LEU A 470 -2.91 13.58 -34.03
C LEU A 470 -1.42 13.48 -34.38
N LYS A 471 -0.99 14.13 -35.47
CA LYS A 471 0.41 14.13 -35.91
C LYS A 471 1.34 14.77 -34.88
N GLN A 472 0.87 15.80 -34.18
CA GLN A 472 1.61 16.48 -33.11
C GLN A 472 1.44 15.82 -31.73
N LYS A 473 0.73 14.69 -31.64
CA LYS A 473 0.43 13.98 -30.38
C LYS A 473 -0.25 14.86 -29.32
N LYS A 474 -1.27 15.62 -29.74
CA LYS A 474 -2.00 16.58 -28.91
C LYS A 474 -3.41 16.13 -28.51
N LEU A 475 -3.88 14.97 -28.96
CA LEU A 475 -5.17 14.41 -28.56
C LEU A 475 -4.97 13.23 -27.62
N PHE A 476 -5.67 13.28 -26.48
CA PHE A 476 -5.60 12.28 -25.43
C PHE A 476 -7.00 11.83 -25.03
N ILE A 477 -7.12 10.64 -24.46
CA ILE A 477 -8.40 10.03 -24.13
C ILE A 477 -8.36 9.32 -22.77
N LEU A 478 -9.47 9.42 -22.03
CA LEU A 478 -9.87 8.41 -21.05
C LEU A 478 -10.95 7.55 -21.70
N ASP A 479 -10.64 6.28 -21.98
CA ASP A 479 -11.57 5.35 -22.62
C ASP A 479 -11.97 4.21 -21.67
N TYR A 480 -13.15 4.36 -21.07
CA TYR A 480 -13.79 3.33 -20.24
C TYR A 480 -14.92 2.62 -20.98
N HIS A 481 -15.14 2.89 -22.27
CA HIS A 481 -16.29 2.40 -23.00
C HIS A 481 -16.30 0.88 -23.07
N ASP A 482 -15.24 0.27 -23.62
CA ASP A 482 -15.24 -1.17 -23.88
C ASP A 482 -15.19 -2.02 -22.61
N LEU A 483 -14.64 -1.46 -21.52
CA LEU A 483 -14.61 -2.14 -20.23
C LEU A 483 -15.97 -2.07 -19.50
N LEU A 484 -16.64 -0.91 -19.52
CA LEU A 484 -17.88 -0.71 -18.76
C LEU A 484 -19.13 -1.16 -19.51
N LEU A 485 -19.20 -0.96 -20.84
CA LEU A 485 -20.41 -1.24 -21.62
C LEU A 485 -20.96 -2.67 -21.41
N PRO A 486 -20.14 -3.73 -21.29
CA PRO A 486 -20.61 -5.10 -21.03
C PRO A 486 -21.38 -5.30 -19.72
N VAL A 487 -21.24 -4.41 -18.75
CA VAL A 487 -21.92 -4.49 -17.44
C VAL A 487 -23.03 -3.44 -17.27
N VAL A 488 -23.18 -2.49 -18.21
CA VAL A 488 -24.16 -1.39 -18.11
C VAL A 488 -25.59 -1.88 -17.94
N GLU A 489 -26.03 -2.86 -18.75
CA GLU A 489 -27.39 -3.39 -18.67
C GLU A 489 -27.71 -3.93 -17.29
N LYS A 490 -26.83 -4.80 -16.77
CA LYS A 490 -26.98 -5.43 -15.46
C LYS A 490 -26.96 -4.42 -14.31
N VAL A 491 -26.10 -3.39 -14.41
CA VAL A 491 -26.03 -2.35 -13.38
C VAL A 491 -27.31 -1.51 -13.35
N ARG A 492 -27.93 -1.24 -14.51
CA ARG A 492 -29.16 -0.45 -14.61
C ARG A 492 -30.43 -1.20 -14.17
N GLU A 493 -30.33 -2.49 -13.90
CA GLU A 493 -31.38 -3.24 -13.19
C GLU A 493 -31.39 -2.94 -11.69
N LEU A 494 -30.31 -2.36 -11.15
CA LEU A 494 -30.20 -1.99 -9.75
C LEU A 494 -30.85 -0.62 -9.50
N GLU A 495 -31.58 -0.50 -8.39
CA GLU A 495 -32.14 0.78 -7.97
C GLU A 495 -31.05 1.74 -7.46
N GLY A 496 -31.27 3.04 -7.66
CA GLY A 496 -30.43 4.08 -7.07
C GLY A 496 -29.01 4.18 -7.64
N THR A 497 -28.75 3.62 -8.82
CA THR A 497 -27.46 3.70 -9.52
C THR A 497 -27.66 3.68 -11.03
N THR A 498 -26.67 4.17 -11.77
CA THR A 498 -26.56 3.99 -13.21
C THR A 498 -25.10 3.93 -13.65
N LEU A 499 -24.89 3.50 -14.89
CA LEU A 499 -23.60 3.37 -15.55
C LEU A 499 -23.75 3.63 -17.06
N TYR A 500 -22.68 4.11 -17.69
CA TYR A 500 -22.53 4.16 -19.14
C TYR A 500 -21.15 3.60 -19.54
N GLY A 501 -21.02 3.15 -20.79
CA GLY A 501 -19.71 3.17 -21.45
C GLY A 501 -19.33 4.63 -21.70
N SER A 502 -18.09 5.04 -21.42
CA SER A 502 -17.71 6.45 -21.54
C SER A 502 -16.36 6.68 -22.19
N ARG A 503 -16.27 7.73 -23.03
CA ARG A 503 -15.02 8.26 -23.57
C ARG A 503 -14.92 9.74 -23.26
N THR A 504 -13.73 10.20 -22.87
CA THR A 504 -13.46 11.62 -22.67
C THR A 504 -12.23 12.04 -23.44
N LEU A 505 -12.38 12.99 -24.35
CA LEU A 505 -11.30 13.49 -25.20
C LEU A 505 -10.71 14.78 -24.62
N PHE A 506 -9.38 14.89 -24.67
CA PHE A 506 -8.63 16.04 -24.20
C PHE A 506 -7.66 16.55 -25.28
N PHE A 507 -7.38 17.85 -25.24
CA PHE A 507 -6.39 18.51 -26.07
C PHE A 507 -5.24 19.05 -25.23
N LEU A 508 -4.01 18.82 -25.67
CA LEU A 508 -2.80 19.36 -25.05
C LEU A 508 -2.48 20.75 -25.62
N ASN A 509 -2.57 21.74 -24.74
CA ASN A 509 -2.22 23.12 -25.05
C ASN A 509 -0.69 23.30 -25.16
N SER A 510 -0.26 24.41 -25.75
CA SER A 510 1.16 24.74 -25.88
C SER A 510 1.89 25.00 -24.56
N ASP A 511 1.14 25.17 -23.47
CA ASP A 511 1.67 25.36 -22.11
C ASP A 511 1.59 24.09 -21.25
N SER A 512 1.47 22.93 -21.91
CA SER A 512 1.41 21.59 -21.31
C SER A 512 0.20 21.30 -20.44
N THR A 513 -0.80 22.19 -20.39
CA THR A 513 -2.09 21.92 -19.75
C THR A 513 -3.02 21.14 -20.68
N LEU A 514 -3.87 20.29 -20.09
CA LEU A 514 -4.94 19.62 -20.82
C LEU A 514 -6.24 20.42 -20.75
N ARG A 515 -6.98 20.43 -21.86
CA ARG A 515 -8.35 20.95 -21.94
C ARG A 515 -9.30 19.84 -22.38
N PRO A 516 -10.41 19.59 -21.68
CA PRO A 516 -11.39 18.62 -22.14
C PRO A 516 -12.11 19.16 -23.38
N LEU A 517 -12.38 18.30 -24.36
CA LEU A 517 -13.07 18.65 -25.61
C LEU A 517 -14.47 18.04 -25.68
N ALA A 518 -14.61 16.77 -25.32
CA ALA A 518 -15.85 16.04 -25.47
C ALA A 518 -15.96 14.89 -24.48
N ILE A 519 -17.18 14.57 -24.08
CA ILE A 519 -17.56 13.37 -23.34
C ILE A 519 -18.61 12.64 -24.17
N GLU A 520 -18.34 11.39 -24.51
CA GLU A 520 -19.35 10.46 -25.05
C GLU A 520 -19.83 9.55 -23.92
N LEU A 521 -21.15 9.44 -23.77
CA LEU A 521 -21.79 8.45 -22.90
C LEU A 521 -22.62 7.50 -23.76
N THR A 522 -22.52 6.19 -23.49
CA THR A 522 -23.15 5.14 -24.28
C THR A 522 -23.90 4.16 -23.39
N ARG A 523 -25.16 3.88 -23.76
CA ARG A 523 -25.96 2.77 -23.26
C ARG A 523 -26.11 1.74 -24.38
N PRO A 524 -25.89 0.44 -24.11
CA PRO A 524 -26.15 -0.59 -25.12
C PRO A 524 -27.65 -0.69 -25.44
N PRO A 525 -28.04 -1.47 -26.47
CA PRO A 525 -29.44 -1.86 -26.65
C PRO A 525 -29.97 -2.55 -25.39
N ILE A 526 -31.04 -2.02 -24.80
CA ILE A 526 -31.64 -2.54 -23.54
C ILE A 526 -33.16 -2.43 -23.66
N ASN A 527 -33.89 -3.44 -23.18
CA ASN A 527 -35.37 -3.44 -23.10
C ASN A 527 -36.07 -3.09 -24.43
N GLY A 528 -35.53 -3.59 -25.55
CA GLY A 528 -36.06 -3.36 -26.90
C GLY A 528 -35.79 -1.95 -27.46
N LYS A 529 -35.10 -1.08 -26.72
CA LYS A 529 -34.61 0.20 -27.22
C LYS A 529 -33.25 0.00 -27.93
N PRO A 530 -32.97 0.73 -29.03
CA PRO A 530 -31.66 0.67 -29.69
C PRO A 530 -30.56 1.22 -28.77
N GLN A 531 -29.30 1.09 -29.21
CA GLN A 531 -28.17 1.77 -28.54
C GLN A 531 -28.46 3.28 -28.45
N TRP A 532 -28.21 3.86 -27.28
CA TRP A 532 -28.21 5.31 -27.10
C TRP A 532 -26.78 5.77 -26.87
N LYS A 533 -26.37 6.83 -27.58
CA LYS A 533 -25.10 7.52 -27.33
C LYS A 533 -25.23 8.98 -27.67
N GLU A 534 -24.60 9.83 -26.86
CA GLU A 534 -24.61 11.28 -27.06
C GLU A 534 -23.24 11.86 -26.69
N VAL A 535 -22.84 12.91 -27.42
CA VAL A 535 -21.61 13.67 -27.17
C VAL A 535 -21.96 15.00 -26.53
N PHE A 536 -21.35 15.26 -25.38
CA PHE A 536 -21.43 16.52 -24.65
C PHE A 536 -20.10 17.25 -24.79
N THR A 537 -20.13 18.56 -25.06
CA THR A 537 -18.93 19.40 -25.14
C THR A 537 -19.03 20.59 -24.17
N PRO A 538 -17.89 21.23 -23.82
CA PRO A 538 -17.91 22.50 -23.09
C PRO A 538 -18.76 23.54 -23.84
N ALA A 539 -19.80 24.05 -23.19
CA ALA A 539 -20.78 24.91 -23.83
C ALA A 539 -20.98 26.26 -23.12
N TRP A 540 -21.69 27.17 -23.80
CA TRP A 540 -22.08 28.49 -23.27
C TRP A 540 -23.59 28.65 -23.17
N HIS A 541 -24.36 27.83 -23.89
CA HIS A 541 -25.82 27.80 -23.79
C HIS A 541 -26.25 27.18 -22.46
N SER A 542 -27.20 27.82 -21.75
CA SER A 542 -27.57 27.47 -20.38
C SER A 542 -27.89 25.98 -20.19
N THR A 543 -28.67 25.38 -21.10
CA THR A 543 -29.02 23.95 -21.04
C THR A 543 -27.78 23.07 -21.20
N SER A 544 -26.96 23.36 -22.22
CA SER A 544 -25.79 22.56 -22.59
C SER A 544 -24.69 22.64 -21.53
N VAL A 545 -24.53 23.78 -20.86
CA VAL A 545 -23.61 23.96 -19.71
C VAL A 545 -23.93 22.96 -18.59
N TRP A 546 -25.22 22.77 -18.29
CA TRP A 546 -25.64 21.82 -17.25
C TRP A 546 -25.51 20.37 -17.70
N LEU A 547 -25.85 20.06 -18.96
CA LEU A 547 -25.61 18.72 -19.52
C LEU A 547 -24.12 18.35 -19.47
N TRP A 548 -23.23 19.28 -19.81
CA TRP A 548 -21.78 19.08 -19.70
C TRP A 548 -21.35 18.77 -18.26
N ARG A 549 -21.87 19.48 -17.26
CA ARG A 549 -21.56 19.24 -15.84
C ARG A 549 -22.03 17.87 -15.36
N ILE A 550 -23.23 17.46 -15.76
CA ILE A 550 -23.78 16.14 -15.41
C ILE A 550 -22.97 15.03 -16.12
N ALA A 551 -22.60 15.22 -17.39
CA ALA A 551 -21.74 14.30 -18.11
C ALA A 551 -20.35 14.14 -17.45
N LYS A 552 -19.74 15.24 -16.96
CA LYS A 552 -18.53 15.17 -16.13
C LYS A 552 -18.74 14.37 -14.85
N ALA A 553 -19.87 14.53 -14.16
CA ALA A 553 -20.16 13.76 -12.95
C ALA A 553 -20.24 12.24 -13.24
N HIS A 554 -20.83 11.83 -14.36
CA HIS A 554 -20.81 10.44 -14.82
C HIS A 554 -19.40 9.92 -15.07
N VAL A 555 -18.61 10.62 -15.87
CA VAL A 555 -17.23 10.19 -16.16
C VAL A 555 -16.39 10.14 -14.89
N LEU A 556 -16.55 11.10 -13.97
CA LEU A 556 -15.85 11.08 -12.68
C LEU A 556 -16.27 9.90 -11.81
N ALA A 557 -17.54 9.47 -11.84
CA ALA A 557 -17.99 8.26 -11.17
C ALA A 557 -17.42 6.98 -11.82
N HIS A 558 -17.35 6.94 -13.15
CA HIS A 558 -16.68 5.85 -13.86
C HIS A 558 -15.20 5.78 -13.53
N ASP A 559 -14.51 6.92 -13.54
CA ASP A 559 -13.08 7.02 -13.21
C ASP A 559 -12.80 6.69 -11.74
N SER A 560 -13.67 7.07 -10.80
CA SER A 560 -13.58 6.64 -9.40
C SER A 560 -13.79 5.14 -9.24
N GLY A 561 -14.73 4.54 -9.97
CA GLY A 561 -14.92 3.09 -9.99
C GLY A 561 -13.71 2.36 -10.57
N TYR A 562 -13.18 2.83 -11.69
CA TYR A 562 -11.97 2.28 -12.31
C TYR A 562 -10.75 2.44 -11.40
N HIS A 563 -10.55 3.64 -10.84
CA HIS A 563 -9.48 3.91 -9.88
C HIS A 563 -9.51 2.90 -8.74
N GLN A 564 -10.64 2.78 -8.06
CA GLN A 564 -10.69 1.98 -6.84
C GLN A 564 -10.60 0.48 -7.12
N LEU A 565 -11.24 0.00 -8.20
CA LEU A 565 -11.29 -1.43 -8.53
C LEU A 565 -10.08 -1.91 -9.31
N VAL A 566 -9.49 -1.06 -10.15
CA VAL A 566 -8.46 -1.44 -11.12
C VAL A 566 -7.11 -0.80 -10.78
N SER A 567 -7.00 0.54 -10.79
CA SER A 567 -5.72 1.23 -10.56
C SER A 567 -5.15 0.97 -9.17
N HIS A 568 -6.04 0.92 -8.18
CA HIS A 568 -5.75 0.67 -6.78
C HIS A 568 -5.89 -0.84 -6.48
N TRP A 569 -7.09 -1.36 -6.23
CA TRP A 569 -7.27 -2.74 -5.77
C TRP A 569 -6.60 -3.81 -6.65
N LEU A 570 -6.87 -3.83 -7.96
CA LEU A 570 -6.31 -4.89 -8.82
C LEU A 570 -4.80 -4.76 -9.00
N ARG A 571 -4.33 -3.58 -9.44
CA ARG A 571 -2.93 -3.37 -9.85
C ARG A 571 -1.96 -3.28 -8.67
N THR A 572 -2.44 -3.02 -7.44
CA THR A 572 -1.62 -3.06 -6.22
C THR A 572 -1.97 -4.30 -5.38
N HIS A 573 -3.04 -4.24 -4.60
CA HIS A 573 -3.40 -5.20 -3.56
C HIS A 573 -3.48 -6.63 -4.10
N CYS A 574 -4.34 -6.84 -5.10
CA CYS A 574 -4.68 -8.16 -5.60
C CYS A 574 -3.54 -8.79 -6.40
N ALA A 575 -2.87 -8.01 -7.26
CA ALA A 575 -1.74 -8.51 -8.05
C ALA A 575 -0.49 -8.78 -7.19
N THR A 576 -0.32 -8.10 -6.06
CA THR A 576 0.85 -8.28 -5.19
C THR A 576 0.74 -9.51 -4.29
N GLU A 577 -0.45 -9.86 -3.79
CA GLU A 577 -0.63 -10.97 -2.84
C GLU A 577 0.01 -12.30 -3.31
N PRO A 578 -0.10 -12.71 -4.60
CA PRO A 578 0.65 -13.84 -5.13
C PRO A 578 2.17 -13.78 -4.97
N TYR A 579 2.78 -12.58 -5.07
CA TYR A 579 4.23 -12.40 -4.90
C TYR A 579 4.65 -12.70 -3.46
N ILE A 580 3.83 -12.29 -2.50
CA ILE A 580 4.08 -12.50 -1.06
C ILE A 580 4.02 -13.99 -0.74
N ILE A 581 2.96 -14.66 -1.21
CA ILE A 581 2.75 -16.09 -1.02
C ILE A 581 3.93 -16.88 -1.61
N ALA A 582 4.29 -16.62 -2.88
CA ALA A 582 5.41 -17.32 -3.53
C ALA A 582 6.76 -17.04 -2.84
N THR A 583 7.00 -15.79 -2.41
CA THR A 583 8.26 -15.39 -1.75
C THR A 583 8.47 -16.20 -0.47
N ASN A 584 7.44 -16.31 0.37
CA ASN A 584 7.52 -17.10 1.60
C ASN A 584 7.56 -18.62 1.35
N ARG A 585 6.97 -19.11 0.25
CA ARG A 585 6.93 -20.54 -0.09
C ARG A 585 8.19 -21.07 -0.76
N GLN A 586 8.91 -20.22 -1.50
CA GLN A 586 9.98 -20.65 -2.39
C GLN A 586 11.36 -20.09 -2.01
N LEU A 587 11.43 -18.91 -1.38
CA LEU A 587 12.70 -18.30 -0.99
C LEU A 587 12.92 -18.44 0.52
N SER A 588 14.04 -19.05 0.92
CA SER A 588 14.40 -19.12 2.34
C SER A 588 14.57 -17.70 2.93
N ALA A 589 14.35 -17.53 4.24
CA ALA A 589 14.70 -16.29 4.94
C ALA A 589 16.20 -15.90 4.82
N MET A 590 17.07 -16.86 4.49
CA MET A 590 18.48 -16.61 4.16
C MET A 590 18.70 -16.13 2.72
N HIS A 591 17.71 -16.27 1.83
CA HIS A 591 17.84 -15.91 0.43
C HIS A 591 17.93 -14.39 0.27
N PRO A 592 18.91 -13.85 -0.48
CA PRO A 592 19.06 -12.40 -0.62
C PRO A 592 17.83 -11.73 -1.23
N ILE A 593 17.20 -12.35 -2.24
CA ILE A 593 15.97 -11.82 -2.83
C ILE A 593 14.77 -11.83 -1.86
N TYR A 594 14.68 -12.80 -0.94
CA TYR A 594 13.68 -12.75 0.14
C TYR A 594 13.90 -11.50 0.99
N ARG A 595 15.15 -11.27 1.43
CA ARG A 595 15.47 -10.12 2.30
C ARG A 595 15.23 -8.79 1.60
N LEU A 596 15.51 -8.70 0.30
CA LEU A 596 15.22 -7.51 -0.49
C LEU A 596 13.73 -7.21 -0.53
N LEU A 597 12.89 -8.22 -0.78
CA LEU A 597 11.45 -8.05 -0.98
C LEU A 597 10.62 -7.99 0.31
N HIS A 598 11.08 -8.62 1.40
CA HIS A 598 10.31 -8.77 2.62
C HIS A 598 9.74 -7.44 3.18
N PRO A 599 10.51 -6.32 3.27
CA PRO A 599 9.95 -5.04 3.69
C PRO A 599 8.81 -4.54 2.80
N HIS A 600 8.84 -4.87 1.50
CA HIS A 600 7.87 -4.44 0.51
C HIS A 600 6.52 -5.16 0.57
N PHE A 601 6.41 -6.20 1.41
CA PHE A 601 5.19 -7.00 1.57
C PHE A 601 4.50 -6.83 2.91
N ARG A 602 5.13 -6.08 3.83
CA ARG A 602 4.63 -5.81 5.17
C ARG A 602 3.16 -5.40 5.12
N TYR A 603 2.32 -6.10 5.89
CA TYR A 603 0.89 -5.78 6.10
C TYR A 603 -0.05 -5.96 4.90
N THR A 604 0.45 -6.26 3.71
CA THR A 604 -0.38 -6.37 2.50
C THR A 604 -1.36 -7.54 2.57
N MET A 605 -0.96 -8.70 3.07
CA MET A 605 -1.88 -9.84 3.20
C MET A 605 -3.00 -9.56 4.22
N GLU A 606 -2.67 -8.97 5.37
CA GLU A 606 -3.65 -8.60 6.39
C GLU A 606 -4.65 -7.60 5.81
N ILE A 607 -4.22 -6.47 5.24
CA ILE A 607 -5.17 -5.48 4.69
C ILE A 607 -6.05 -6.07 3.57
N ASN A 608 -5.51 -6.98 2.74
CA ASN A 608 -6.29 -7.69 1.74
C ASN A 608 -7.35 -8.61 2.36
N ALA A 609 -7.01 -9.32 3.44
CA ALA A 609 -7.96 -10.12 4.20
C ALA A 609 -9.07 -9.25 4.83
N LEU A 610 -8.72 -8.10 5.41
CA LEU A 610 -9.68 -7.12 5.93
C LEU A 610 -10.60 -6.59 4.82
N ALA A 611 -10.05 -6.31 3.64
CA ALA A 611 -10.82 -5.85 2.50
C ALA A 611 -11.83 -6.92 2.03
N ARG A 612 -11.43 -8.20 1.96
CA ARG A 612 -12.34 -9.32 1.67
C ARG A 612 -13.40 -9.50 2.76
N GLU A 613 -13.10 -9.12 4.00
CA GLU A 613 -14.04 -9.20 5.10
C GLU A 613 -15.07 -8.07 5.06
N ALA A 614 -14.67 -6.82 4.87
CA ALA A 614 -15.51 -5.65 5.18
C ALA A 614 -15.65 -4.60 4.06
N LEU A 615 -14.82 -4.66 3.01
CA LEU A 615 -14.77 -3.62 1.98
C LEU A 615 -15.39 -4.07 0.66
N ILE A 616 -14.88 -5.18 0.12
CA ILE A 616 -15.23 -5.71 -1.21
C ILE A 616 -16.19 -6.89 -1.17
N ASN A 617 -16.58 -7.35 0.03
CA ASN A 617 -17.57 -8.42 0.22
C ASN A 617 -18.95 -8.04 -0.32
N ALA A 618 -19.83 -9.03 -0.47
CA ALA A 618 -21.23 -8.80 -0.79
C ALA A 618 -21.86 -7.82 0.21
N ASN A 619 -22.50 -6.76 -0.30
CA ASN A 619 -23.03 -5.61 0.45
C ASN A 619 -21.99 -4.82 1.28
N GLY A 620 -20.69 -4.97 1.00
CA GLY A 620 -19.63 -4.13 1.57
C GLY A 620 -19.72 -2.68 1.09
N THR A 621 -18.80 -1.83 1.56
CA THR A 621 -18.76 -0.41 1.22
C THR A 621 -18.69 -0.17 -0.29
N ILE A 622 -17.87 -0.95 -1.01
CA ILE A 622 -17.70 -0.78 -2.45
C ILE A 622 -19.00 -1.06 -3.19
N GLU A 623 -19.65 -2.21 -2.92
CA GLU A 623 -20.90 -2.56 -3.59
C GLU A 623 -22.07 -1.62 -3.24
N SER A 624 -22.07 -1.02 -2.06
CA SER A 624 -23.18 -0.15 -1.61
C SER A 624 -23.05 1.31 -2.07
N SER A 625 -21.85 1.73 -2.51
CA SER A 625 -21.55 3.16 -2.72
C SER A 625 -20.83 3.48 -4.03
N PHE A 626 -20.58 2.50 -4.90
CA PHE A 626 -19.99 2.71 -6.23
C PHE A 626 -20.96 2.27 -7.33
N SER A 627 -20.92 2.98 -8.47
CA SER A 627 -21.87 2.74 -9.59
C SER A 627 -22.08 1.28 -9.99
N PRO A 628 -21.03 0.41 -10.09
CA PRO A 628 -21.22 -0.98 -10.50
C PRO A 628 -22.00 -1.86 -9.51
N GLY A 629 -22.19 -1.42 -8.26
CA GLY A 629 -22.94 -2.17 -7.26
C GLY A 629 -22.37 -3.57 -7.01
N LYS A 630 -23.25 -4.59 -7.02
CA LYS A 630 -22.88 -6.01 -6.87
C LYS A 630 -21.98 -6.58 -7.99
N TYR A 631 -21.76 -5.82 -9.07
CA TYR A 631 -20.88 -6.21 -10.17
C TYR A 631 -19.46 -5.63 -10.05
N SER A 632 -19.14 -4.94 -8.95
CA SER A 632 -17.86 -4.24 -8.75
C SER A 632 -16.64 -5.15 -8.88
N ILE A 633 -16.57 -6.26 -8.13
CA ILE A 633 -15.37 -7.13 -8.21
C ILE A 633 -15.36 -7.98 -9.48
N LEU A 634 -16.53 -8.24 -10.08
CA LEU A 634 -16.60 -8.82 -11.43
C LEU A 634 -15.94 -7.88 -12.46
N LEU A 635 -16.17 -6.58 -12.37
CA LEU A 635 -15.53 -5.59 -13.23
C LEU A 635 -14.00 -5.61 -13.08
N SER A 636 -13.49 -5.75 -11.85
CA SER A 636 -12.06 -5.95 -11.59
C SER A 636 -11.51 -7.20 -12.30
N SER A 637 -12.25 -8.32 -12.28
CA SER A 637 -11.86 -9.55 -13.00
C SER A 637 -11.85 -9.36 -14.52
N ILE A 638 -12.82 -8.63 -15.08
CA ILE A 638 -12.84 -8.28 -16.51
C ILE A 638 -11.61 -7.43 -16.86
N ALA A 639 -11.26 -6.44 -16.01
CA ALA A 639 -10.06 -5.63 -16.21
C ALA A 639 -8.77 -6.46 -16.12
N TYR A 640 -8.70 -7.44 -15.21
CA TYR A 640 -7.57 -8.38 -15.14
C TYR A 640 -7.43 -9.21 -16.42
N ASP A 641 -8.54 -9.71 -16.96
CA ASP A 641 -8.55 -10.45 -18.22
C ASP A 641 -8.09 -9.58 -19.40
N LYS A 642 -8.64 -8.36 -19.52
CA LYS A 642 -8.45 -7.53 -20.72
C LYS A 642 -7.23 -6.61 -20.70
N GLN A 643 -6.80 -6.14 -19.53
CA GLN A 643 -5.88 -5.00 -19.42
C GLN A 643 -4.60 -5.33 -18.63
N TRP A 644 -4.66 -6.20 -17.63
CA TRP A 644 -3.49 -6.46 -16.78
C TRP A 644 -2.43 -7.32 -17.47
N GLN A 645 -1.18 -6.84 -17.48
CA GLN A 645 0.01 -7.55 -17.94
C GLN A 645 1.21 -7.16 -17.07
N PHE A 646 1.98 -8.13 -16.56
CA PHE A 646 3.08 -7.87 -15.64
C PHE A 646 4.15 -6.92 -16.22
N ASN A 647 4.53 -7.14 -17.48
CA ASN A 647 5.54 -6.33 -18.18
C ASN A 647 5.12 -4.87 -18.40
N LEU A 648 3.85 -4.53 -18.21
CA LEU A 648 3.32 -3.17 -18.30
C LEU A 648 3.08 -2.54 -16.92
N GLN A 649 3.43 -3.21 -15.81
CA GLN A 649 3.24 -2.63 -14.47
C GLN A 649 4.43 -1.76 -14.03
N GLY A 650 5.58 -1.84 -14.72
CA GLY A 650 6.67 -0.89 -14.55
C GLY A 650 6.35 0.46 -15.18
N LEU A 651 6.65 1.57 -14.49
CA LEU A 651 6.27 2.91 -14.93
C LEU A 651 6.77 3.27 -16.35
N PRO A 652 8.03 3.02 -16.73
CA PRO A 652 8.49 3.26 -18.11
C PRO A 652 7.65 2.56 -19.18
N ALA A 653 7.39 1.26 -18.98
CA ALA A 653 6.64 0.45 -19.92
C ALA A 653 5.17 0.88 -20.00
N ASP A 654 4.55 1.20 -18.87
CA ASP A 654 3.20 1.75 -18.78
C ASP A 654 3.07 3.07 -19.57
N LEU A 655 4.00 4.01 -19.37
CA LEU A 655 3.99 5.31 -20.06
C LEU A 655 4.17 5.16 -21.57
N ILE A 656 5.06 4.29 -22.02
CA ILE A 656 5.24 4.01 -23.46
C ILE A 656 3.97 3.38 -24.03
N ASN A 657 3.41 2.37 -23.36
CA ASN A 657 2.22 1.67 -23.83
C ASN A 657 1.01 2.61 -23.99
N ARG A 658 0.83 3.54 -23.06
CA ARG A 658 -0.22 4.58 -23.14
C ARG A 658 0.10 5.72 -24.11
N GLY A 659 1.26 5.68 -24.78
CA GLY A 659 1.72 6.72 -25.70
C GLY A 659 2.15 8.03 -25.03
N LEU A 660 2.38 8.00 -23.71
CA LEU A 660 2.79 9.16 -22.90
C LEU A 660 4.30 9.34 -22.80
N ALA A 661 5.08 8.39 -23.33
CA ALA A 661 6.51 8.50 -23.47
C ALA A 661 6.99 7.79 -24.75
N VAL A 662 8.18 8.16 -25.21
CA VAL A 662 8.98 7.40 -26.17
C VAL A 662 10.40 7.24 -25.64
N GLU A 663 11.07 6.17 -26.03
CA GLU A 663 12.49 5.99 -25.72
C GLU A 663 13.33 7.11 -26.35
N ASP A 664 14.21 7.72 -25.54
CA ASP A 664 15.19 8.68 -25.98
C ASP A 664 16.44 8.55 -25.08
N PRO A 665 17.53 7.92 -25.58
CA PRO A 665 18.75 7.71 -24.80
C PRO A 665 19.42 9.00 -24.28
N ASN A 666 19.08 10.16 -24.86
CA ASN A 666 19.61 11.45 -24.43
C ASN A 666 18.69 12.17 -23.44
N ALA A 667 17.46 11.70 -23.25
CA ALA A 667 16.53 12.25 -22.28
C ALA A 667 16.83 11.71 -20.87
N PRO A 668 16.49 12.48 -19.81
CA PRO A 668 16.50 11.95 -18.45
C PRO A 668 15.69 10.66 -18.37
N HIS A 669 16.19 9.67 -17.62
CA HIS A 669 15.54 8.36 -17.45
C HIS A 669 15.40 7.53 -18.74
N GLY A 670 16.07 7.93 -19.83
CA GLY A 670 15.98 7.26 -21.13
C GLY A 670 14.64 7.45 -21.84
N LEU A 671 13.79 8.36 -21.37
CA LEU A 671 12.44 8.58 -21.89
C LEU A 671 12.16 10.06 -22.15
N LYS A 672 11.57 10.34 -23.30
CA LYS A 672 10.96 11.64 -23.59
C LYS A 672 9.45 11.55 -23.42
N LEU A 673 8.91 12.30 -22.46
CA LEU A 673 7.47 12.38 -22.23
C LEU A 673 6.75 13.12 -23.38
N THR A 674 5.57 12.64 -23.74
CA THR A 674 4.67 13.31 -24.69
C THR A 674 4.06 14.56 -24.05
N ILE A 675 3.77 14.52 -22.74
CA ILE A 675 3.34 15.66 -21.94
C ILE A 675 4.50 16.03 -21.01
N GLU A 676 5.15 17.17 -21.26
CA GLU A 676 6.37 17.55 -20.52
C GLU A 676 6.12 17.78 -19.02
N ASP A 677 5.07 18.53 -18.68
CA ASP A 677 4.65 18.79 -17.30
C ASP A 677 3.58 17.80 -16.84
N TYR A 678 3.95 16.54 -16.67
CA TYR A 678 3.08 15.47 -16.19
C TYR A 678 3.54 15.05 -14.79
N PRO A 679 2.91 15.56 -13.71
CA PRO A 679 3.43 15.45 -12.35
C PRO A 679 3.70 14.01 -11.88
N TYR A 680 2.74 13.09 -12.08
CA TYR A 680 2.92 11.68 -11.72
C TYR A 680 4.09 11.03 -12.47
N ALA A 681 4.17 11.20 -13.79
CA ALA A 681 5.25 10.62 -14.59
C ALA A 681 6.62 11.25 -14.27
N ASN A 682 6.68 12.57 -14.12
CA ASN A 682 7.92 13.27 -13.82
C ASN A 682 8.53 12.80 -12.50
N ASP A 683 7.74 12.73 -11.42
CA ASP A 683 8.24 12.34 -10.10
C ASP A 683 8.43 10.82 -10.01
N GLY A 684 7.52 10.07 -10.62
CA GLY A 684 7.57 8.61 -10.67
C GLY A 684 8.80 8.09 -11.40
N LEU A 685 9.22 8.70 -12.52
CA LEU A 685 10.41 8.25 -13.25
C LEU A 685 11.71 8.46 -12.46
N VAL A 686 11.78 9.53 -11.65
CA VAL A 686 12.91 9.74 -10.75
C VAL A 686 12.92 8.65 -9.67
N LEU A 687 11.77 8.38 -9.03
CA LEU A 687 11.65 7.31 -8.03
C LEU A 687 11.96 5.93 -8.62
N TRP A 688 11.47 5.63 -9.81
CA TRP A 688 11.74 4.40 -10.54
C TRP A 688 13.24 4.18 -10.74
N ASP A 689 13.98 5.18 -11.22
CA ASP A 689 15.42 5.08 -11.41
C ASP A 689 16.18 4.87 -10.09
N ILE A 690 15.72 5.50 -9.01
CA ILE A 690 16.29 5.32 -7.67
C ILE A 690 16.10 3.88 -7.19
N ILE A 691 14.88 3.33 -7.34
CA ILE A 691 14.56 1.94 -7.03
C ILE A 691 15.39 1.00 -7.91
N LYS A 692 15.41 1.21 -9.23
CA LYS A 692 16.16 0.37 -10.17
C LYS A 692 17.64 0.37 -9.86
N GLY A 693 18.21 1.51 -9.49
CA GLY A 693 19.60 1.63 -9.06
C GLY A 693 19.89 0.81 -7.79
N TRP A 694 19.02 0.91 -6.77
CA TRP A 694 19.13 0.10 -5.55
C TRP A 694 19.06 -1.41 -5.83
N VAL A 695 18.05 -1.84 -6.59
CA VAL A 695 17.86 -3.25 -6.97
C VAL A 695 19.04 -3.74 -7.80
N THR A 696 19.57 -2.94 -8.72
CA THR A 696 20.74 -3.28 -9.55
C THR A 696 21.98 -3.49 -8.70
N ASP A 697 22.29 -2.55 -7.80
CA ASP A 697 23.46 -2.65 -6.91
C ASP A 697 23.34 -3.89 -6.01
N TYR A 698 22.14 -4.18 -5.48
CA TYR A 698 21.86 -5.35 -4.65
C TYR A 698 22.00 -6.68 -5.42
N VAL A 699 21.34 -6.80 -6.57
CA VAL A 699 21.36 -8.02 -7.40
C VAL A 699 22.78 -8.30 -7.90
N SER A 700 23.50 -7.26 -8.31
CA SER A 700 24.88 -7.40 -8.83
C SER A 700 25.86 -7.96 -7.80
N HIS A 701 25.63 -7.68 -6.52
CA HIS A 701 26.43 -8.21 -5.42
C HIS A 701 26.26 -9.73 -5.27
N TYR A 702 25.02 -10.22 -5.18
CA TYR A 702 24.76 -11.65 -4.95
C TYR A 702 24.87 -12.51 -6.22
N TYR A 703 24.49 -11.95 -7.38
CA TYR A 703 24.55 -12.62 -8.68
C TYR A 703 25.68 -12.02 -9.51
N SER A 704 26.92 -12.06 -9.01
CA SER A 704 28.08 -11.44 -9.68
C SER A 704 28.53 -12.17 -10.97
N GLU A 705 28.31 -13.48 -11.05
CA GLU A 705 28.72 -14.32 -12.19
C GLU A 705 27.55 -14.62 -13.16
N PRO A 706 27.81 -14.76 -14.47
CA PRO A 706 26.80 -15.23 -15.43
C PRO A 706 26.24 -16.61 -15.05
N GLY A 707 24.96 -16.84 -15.32
CA GLY A 707 24.30 -18.12 -15.08
C GLY A 707 23.89 -18.39 -13.62
N ARG A 708 24.31 -17.56 -12.65
CA ARG A 708 23.89 -17.73 -11.25
C ARG A 708 22.38 -17.65 -11.07
N VAL A 709 21.71 -16.72 -11.76
CA VAL A 709 20.24 -16.57 -11.75
C VAL A 709 19.53 -17.83 -12.24
N GLU A 710 19.98 -18.39 -13.36
CA GLU A 710 19.40 -19.61 -13.95
C GLU A 710 19.66 -20.85 -13.08
N SER A 711 20.82 -20.92 -12.41
CA SER A 711 21.17 -22.03 -11.53
C SER A 711 20.49 -22.01 -10.15
N ASP A 712 19.89 -20.87 -9.77
CA ASP A 712 19.25 -20.68 -8.48
C ASP A 712 17.86 -21.31 -8.45
N LYS A 713 17.78 -22.52 -7.89
CA LYS A 713 16.56 -23.33 -7.89
C LYS A 713 15.41 -22.71 -7.07
N GLU A 714 15.72 -21.97 -6.00
CA GLU A 714 14.68 -21.30 -5.21
C GLU A 714 14.11 -20.14 -6.01
N LEU A 715 14.98 -19.32 -6.60
CA LEU A 715 14.56 -18.19 -7.43
C LEU A 715 13.76 -18.63 -8.67
N GLN A 716 14.19 -19.69 -9.36
CA GLN A 716 13.45 -20.22 -10.51
C GLN A 716 12.08 -20.77 -10.10
N ALA A 717 11.99 -21.50 -8.98
CA ALA A 717 10.72 -22.00 -8.47
C ALA A 717 9.78 -20.87 -8.02
N TRP A 718 10.33 -19.82 -7.40
CA TRP A 718 9.60 -18.61 -7.01
C TRP A 718 8.90 -17.94 -8.20
N TRP A 719 9.66 -17.64 -9.26
CA TRP A 719 9.10 -16.97 -10.44
C TRP A 719 8.12 -17.85 -11.21
N GLU A 720 8.42 -19.16 -11.32
CA GLU A 720 7.52 -20.13 -11.95
C GLU A 720 6.20 -20.23 -11.19
N GLU A 721 6.22 -20.26 -9.86
CA GLU A 721 5.02 -20.37 -9.04
C GLU A 721 4.16 -19.10 -9.10
N ILE A 722 4.77 -17.90 -9.11
CA ILE A 722 4.06 -16.64 -9.35
C ILE A 722 3.29 -16.72 -10.67
N ARG A 723 3.95 -17.13 -11.76
CA ARG A 723 3.33 -17.19 -13.08
C ARG A 723 2.25 -18.27 -13.18
N THR A 724 2.54 -19.48 -12.72
CA THR A 724 1.72 -20.67 -13.01
C THR A 724 0.64 -20.97 -11.99
N VAL A 725 0.78 -20.48 -10.76
CA VAL A 725 -0.20 -20.67 -9.69
C VAL A 725 -0.79 -19.33 -9.28
N GLY A 726 0.07 -18.39 -8.83
CA GLY A 726 -0.34 -17.09 -8.30
C GLY A 726 -1.16 -16.25 -9.28
N HIS A 727 -0.69 -16.16 -10.52
CA HIS A 727 -1.37 -15.58 -11.67
C HIS A 727 -1.74 -16.63 -12.71
N GLY A 728 -2.06 -17.85 -12.26
CA GLY A 728 -2.18 -19.05 -13.10
C GLY A 728 -3.19 -18.96 -14.25
N ASP A 729 -4.18 -18.06 -14.16
CA ASP A 729 -5.16 -17.85 -15.22
C ASP A 729 -4.57 -17.14 -16.46
N LYS A 730 -3.42 -16.48 -16.32
CA LYS A 730 -2.67 -15.83 -17.40
C LYS A 730 -1.28 -16.44 -17.62
N LYS A 731 -1.03 -17.66 -17.12
CA LYS A 731 0.31 -18.29 -17.14
C LYS A 731 0.89 -18.52 -18.53
N ASP A 732 0.02 -18.65 -19.54
CA ASP A 732 0.36 -18.99 -20.92
C ASP A 732 0.56 -17.74 -21.80
N GLU A 733 0.40 -16.55 -21.22
CA GLU A 733 0.56 -15.28 -21.94
C GLU A 733 2.03 -15.03 -22.31
N PRO A 734 2.31 -14.56 -23.55
CA PRO A 734 3.68 -14.46 -24.06
C PRO A 734 4.49 -13.30 -23.48
N TRP A 735 3.83 -12.36 -22.80
CA TRP A 735 4.46 -11.15 -22.26
C TRP A 735 5.14 -11.36 -20.90
N TRP A 736 5.00 -12.54 -20.28
CA TRP A 736 5.71 -12.85 -19.04
C TRP A 736 7.23 -12.77 -19.25
N PRO A 737 7.95 -11.97 -18.42
CA PRO A 737 9.40 -11.98 -18.44
C PRO A 737 9.96 -13.37 -18.17
N VAL A 738 11.01 -13.74 -18.90
CA VAL A 738 11.71 -15.01 -18.69
C VAL A 738 12.91 -14.75 -17.79
N LEU A 739 12.94 -15.35 -16.60
CA LEU A 739 13.98 -15.11 -15.61
C LEU A 739 15.26 -15.91 -15.92
N LYS A 740 16.14 -15.37 -16.76
CA LYS A 740 17.39 -16.05 -17.16
C LYS A 740 18.65 -15.39 -16.61
N ASN A 741 18.71 -14.06 -16.68
CA ASN A 741 19.89 -13.29 -16.37
C ASN A 741 19.60 -12.23 -15.29
N LYS A 742 20.62 -11.43 -14.97
CA LYS A 742 20.53 -10.43 -13.90
C LYS A 742 19.62 -9.28 -14.30
N GLU A 743 19.65 -8.89 -15.57
CA GLU A 743 18.85 -7.81 -16.12
C GLU A 743 17.35 -8.17 -16.03
N ASP A 744 16.98 -9.42 -16.35
CA ASP A 744 15.63 -9.94 -16.18
C ASP A 744 15.20 -9.85 -14.70
N LEU A 745 16.07 -10.29 -13.78
CA LEU A 745 15.82 -10.27 -12.35
C LEU A 745 15.65 -8.84 -11.81
N VAL A 746 16.53 -7.92 -12.23
CA VAL A 746 16.46 -6.50 -11.86
C VAL A 746 15.14 -5.90 -12.33
N GLU A 747 14.71 -6.16 -13.56
CA GLU A 747 13.47 -5.60 -14.09
C GLU A 747 12.23 -6.15 -13.36
N ILE A 748 12.18 -7.45 -13.11
CA ILE A 748 11.10 -8.10 -12.33
C ILE A 748 11.02 -7.51 -10.92
N LEU A 749 12.16 -7.44 -10.21
CA LEU A 749 12.20 -6.93 -8.84
C LEU A 749 11.90 -5.43 -8.76
N THR A 750 12.41 -4.63 -9.69
CA THR A 750 12.12 -3.20 -9.78
C THR A 750 10.62 -2.98 -9.99
N THR A 751 10.00 -3.78 -10.86
CA THR A 751 8.55 -3.73 -11.10
C THR A 751 7.76 -4.05 -9.83
N ILE A 752 8.10 -5.13 -9.12
CA ILE A 752 7.43 -5.50 -7.86
C ILE A 752 7.59 -4.39 -6.83
N VAL A 753 8.81 -3.90 -6.61
CA VAL A 753 9.09 -2.83 -5.63
C VAL A 753 8.36 -1.53 -6.00
N TRP A 754 8.29 -1.18 -7.27
CA TRP A 754 7.53 -0.02 -7.75
C TRP A 754 6.04 -0.14 -7.45
N ILE A 755 5.44 -1.31 -7.72
CA ILE A 755 4.02 -1.58 -7.48
C ILE A 755 3.68 -1.40 -6.00
N THR A 756 4.48 -2.00 -5.12
CA THR A 756 4.21 -2.01 -3.68
C THR A 756 4.51 -0.69 -2.99
N SER A 757 5.29 0.19 -3.60
CA SER A 757 5.68 1.49 -3.04
C SER A 757 5.12 2.65 -3.87
N GLY A 758 5.85 3.13 -4.88
CA GLY A 758 5.54 4.33 -5.64
C GLY A 758 4.18 4.32 -6.34
N HIS A 759 3.81 3.22 -7.02
CA HIS A 759 2.51 3.11 -7.69
C HIS A 759 1.38 3.14 -6.68
N HIS A 760 1.44 2.29 -5.65
CA HIS A 760 0.44 2.25 -4.58
C HIS A 760 0.27 3.61 -3.90
N ALA A 761 1.37 4.26 -3.50
CA ALA A 761 1.33 5.57 -2.86
C ALA A 761 0.63 6.63 -3.74
N ALA A 762 0.93 6.64 -5.04
CA ALA A 762 0.35 7.58 -5.99
C ALA A 762 -1.16 7.41 -6.22
N VAL A 763 -1.72 6.22 -5.97
CA VAL A 763 -3.15 5.93 -6.12
C VAL A 763 -3.90 5.77 -4.79
N ASN A 764 -3.21 5.75 -3.65
CA ASN A 764 -3.83 5.57 -2.33
C ASN A 764 -3.91 6.85 -1.49
N PHE A 765 -2.77 7.50 -1.16
CA PHE A 765 -2.73 8.58 -0.16
C PHE A 765 -3.36 9.91 -0.63
N GLY A 766 -3.69 9.99 -1.93
CA GLY A 766 -4.46 11.08 -2.51
C GLY A 766 -5.98 10.95 -2.35
N GLN A 767 -6.49 9.80 -1.86
CA GLN A 767 -7.93 9.50 -1.81
C GLN A 767 -8.72 10.60 -1.07
N TYR A 768 -8.40 10.90 0.18
CA TYR A 768 -9.10 11.96 0.91
C TYR A 768 -8.81 13.36 0.35
N HIS A 769 -7.58 13.60 -0.11
CA HIS A 769 -7.15 14.90 -0.64
C HIS A 769 -7.93 15.33 -1.89
N TYR A 770 -8.25 14.38 -2.77
CA TYR A 770 -8.99 14.64 -4.01
C TYR A 770 -10.47 14.27 -3.91
N ALA A 771 -10.83 13.18 -3.22
CA ALA A 771 -12.19 12.66 -3.15
C ALA A 771 -12.92 12.91 -1.82
N GLY A 772 -12.25 13.55 -0.84
CA GLY A 772 -12.89 13.98 0.41
C GLY A 772 -14.01 14.99 0.19
N TYR A 773 -13.96 15.79 -0.88
CA TYR A 773 -15.10 16.57 -1.38
C TYR A 773 -15.72 15.84 -2.56
N PHE A 774 -16.72 15.00 -2.29
CA PHE A 774 -17.25 14.06 -3.29
C PHE A 774 -17.78 14.70 -4.59
N PRO A 775 -18.25 15.96 -4.67
CA PRO A 775 -18.58 16.54 -5.98
C PRO A 775 -17.40 16.61 -6.96
N ASN A 776 -16.16 16.66 -6.44
CA ASN A 776 -14.94 16.57 -7.26
C ASN A 776 -14.69 15.15 -7.77
N ARG A 777 -15.05 14.12 -6.99
CA ARG A 777 -14.83 12.70 -7.29
C ARG A 777 -16.01 11.87 -6.79
N PRO A 778 -17.20 11.96 -7.44
CA PRO A 778 -18.31 11.10 -7.07
C PRO A 778 -17.89 9.64 -7.31
N THR A 779 -18.36 8.72 -6.46
CA THR A 779 -18.14 7.27 -6.63
C THR A 779 -19.29 6.59 -7.35
N ILE A 780 -20.45 7.26 -7.40
CA ILE A 780 -21.70 6.75 -7.95
C ILE A 780 -22.48 7.90 -8.59
N THR A 781 -23.15 7.59 -9.69
CA THR A 781 -24.25 8.41 -10.24
C THR A 781 -25.56 7.66 -10.13
N ARG A 782 -26.63 8.32 -9.65
CA ARG A 782 -27.93 7.70 -9.34
C ARG A 782 -29.03 7.95 -10.38
N CYS A 783 -28.82 8.88 -11.29
CA CYS A 783 -29.79 9.26 -12.32
C CYS A 783 -29.13 9.19 -13.70
N ASN A 784 -29.89 8.82 -14.73
CA ASN A 784 -29.45 8.87 -16.12
C ASN A 784 -29.27 10.32 -16.60
N MET A 785 -28.60 10.50 -17.74
CA MET A 785 -28.54 11.79 -18.41
C MET A 785 -29.95 12.32 -18.70
N PRO A 786 -30.23 13.63 -18.48
CA PRO A 786 -31.56 14.20 -18.71
C PRO A 786 -32.04 14.13 -20.17
N THR A 787 -31.13 13.91 -21.12
CA THR A 787 -31.44 13.76 -22.55
C THR A 787 -31.71 12.31 -22.97
N GLU A 788 -31.44 11.33 -22.09
CA GLU A 788 -31.68 9.92 -22.39
C GLU A 788 -33.15 9.56 -22.18
N ASP A 789 -33.93 9.55 -23.26
CA ASP A 789 -35.34 9.15 -23.28
C ASP A 789 -36.21 9.78 -22.16
N PRO A 790 -36.13 11.10 -21.90
CA PRO A 790 -36.81 11.71 -20.76
C PRO A 790 -38.33 11.71 -20.93
N SER A 791 -39.06 11.59 -19.82
CA SER A 791 -40.44 12.04 -19.75
C SER A 791 -40.52 13.57 -19.80
N ASP A 792 -41.67 14.10 -20.24
CA ASP A 792 -41.89 15.56 -20.27
C ASP A 792 -41.64 16.21 -18.90
N SER A 793 -42.06 15.55 -17.82
CA SER A 793 -41.84 16.03 -16.44
C SER A 793 -40.37 16.03 -16.01
N GLU A 794 -39.58 15.04 -16.43
CA GLU A 794 -38.15 14.98 -16.10
C GLU A 794 -37.39 16.06 -16.85
N TRP A 795 -37.74 16.28 -18.13
CA TRP A 795 -37.15 17.34 -18.93
C TRP A 795 -37.52 18.73 -18.42
N GLU A 796 -38.79 18.96 -18.07
CA GLU A 796 -39.25 20.22 -17.47
C GLU A 796 -38.54 20.49 -16.13
N LEU A 797 -38.43 19.47 -15.26
CA LEU A 797 -37.67 19.60 -14.00
C LEU A 797 -36.21 19.98 -14.25
N PHE A 798 -35.55 19.37 -15.23
CA PHE A 798 -34.18 19.72 -15.58
C PHE A 798 -34.06 21.15 -16.10
N LEU A 799 -35.00 21.62 -16.93
CA LEU A 799 -34.98 22.99 -17.43
C LEU A 799 -35.23 24.02 -16.32
N GLU A 800 -36.16 23.75 -15.40
CA GLU A 800 -36.49 24.65 -14.29
C GLU A 800 -35.46 24.62 -13.16
N LYS A 801 -34.89 23.45 -12.86
CA LYS A 801 -34.02 23.20 -11.69
C LYS A 801 -32.83 22.29 -12.03
N PRO A 802 -31.94 22.69 -12.95
CA PRO A 802 -30.82 21.84 -13.38
C PRO A 802 -29.81 21.54 -12.26
N GLU A 803 -29.68 22.43 -11.28
CA GLU A 803 -28.90 22.18 -10.06
C GLU A 803 -29.45 20.99 -9.26
N ALA A 804 -30.77 20.91 -9.10
CA ALA A 804 -31.41 19.81 -8.39
C ALA A 804 -31.19 18.49 -9.14
N THR A 805 -31.21 18.50 -10.47
CA THR A 805 -30.86 17.34 -11.29
C THR A 805 -29.44 16.87 -11.01
N LEU A 806 -28.45 17.78 -10.99
CA LEU A 806 -27.07 17.41 -10.67
C LEU A 806 -26.91 16.86 -9.24
N LEU A 807 -27.59 17.47 -8.25
CA LEU A 807 -27.61 16.98 -6.87
C LEU A 807 -28.26 15.60 -6.74
N ASN A 808 -29.29 15.32 -7.54
CA ASN A 808 -29.92 13.99 -7.60
C ASN A 808 -29.00 12.96 -8.27
N THR A 809 -28.21 13.36 -9.26
CA THR A 809 -27.20 12.49 -9.89
C THR A 809 -26.13 12.07 -8.88
N PHE A 810 -25.71 12.93 -7.96
CA PHE A 810 -24.69 12.63 -6.95
C PHE A 810 -25.10 11.56 -5.92
N PRO A 811 -24.15 10.99 -5.14
CA PRO A 811 -24.44 10.01 -4.09
C PRO A 811 -25.48 10.50 -3.08
N SER A 812 -26.21 9.57 -2.45
CA SER A 812 -27.06 9.90 -1.31
C SER A 812 -26.22 10.39 -0.12
N GLN A 813 -26.86 11.02 0.86
CA GLN A 813 -26.17 11.51 2.06
C GLN A 813 -25.46 10.37 2.81
N ILE A 814 -26.07 9.18 2.86
CA ILE A 814 -25.47 8.00 3.51
C ILE A 814 -24.28 7.50 2.70
N GLN A 815 -24.42 7.34 1.38
CA GLN A 815 -23.33 6.90 0.51
C GLN A 815 -22.13 7.83 0.60
N ALA A 816 -22.34 9.14 0.46
CA ALA A 816 -21.28 10.15 0.53
C ALA A 816 -20.55 10.11 1.90
N THR A 817 -21.31 10.13 3.00
CA THR A 817 -20.75 10.16 4.35
C THR A 817 -19.97 8.88 4.67
N THR A 818 -20.48 7.72 4.25
CA THR A 818 -19.81 6.42 4.43
C THR A 818 -18.50 6.37 3.63
N VAL A 819 -18.53 6.74 2.34
CA VAL A 819 -17.32 6.75 1.50
C VAL A 819 -16.27 7.71 2.05
N MET A 820 -16.65 8.95 2.36
CA MET A 820 -15.71 9.95 2.90
C MET A 820 -15.05 9.49 4.20
N THR A 821 -15.77 8.73 5.04
CA THR A 821 -15.20 8.13 6.26
C THR A 821 -14.19 7.04 5.93
N VAL A 822 -14.47 6.19 4.94
CA VAL A 822 -13.53 5.15 4.50
C VAL A 822 -12.29 5.77 3.86
N LEU A 823 -12.44 6.79 3.00
CA LEU A 823 -11.29 7.47 2.39
C LEU A 823 -10.39 8.14 3.44
N ASP A 824 -10.94 8.66 4.54
CA ASP A 824 -10.17 9.21 5.67
C ASP A 824 -9.27 8.14 6.30
N ILE A 825 -9.81 6.95 6.53
CA ILE A 825 -9.07 5.81 7.08
C ILE A 825 -8.01 5.36 6.06
N LEU A 826 -8.40 5.10 4.81
CA LEU A 826 -7.49 4.56 3.80
C LEU A 826 -6.34 5.52 3.44
N SER A 827 -6.50 6.82 3.66
CA SER A 827 -5.46 7.82 3.36
C SER A 827 -4.51 8.08 4.53
N ASN A 828 -4.65 7.37 5.66
CA ASN A 828 -3.96 7.67 6.91
C ASN A 828 -2.65 6.86 7.01
N HIS A 829 -1.55 7.51 7.36
CA HIS A 829 -0.31 6.82 7.74
C HIS A 829 -0.33 6.45 9.23
N SER A 830 -0.10 5.18 9.56
CA SER A 830 0.02 4.78 10.97
C SER A 830 1.30 5.34 11.61
N PRO A 831 1.34 5.47 12.94
CA PRO A 831 2.56 5.84 13.66
C PRO A 831 3.73 4.86 13.48
N ASP A 832 3.46 3.61 13.12
CA ASP A 832 4.46 2.57 12.87
C ASP A 832 4.69 2.30 11.37
N GLU A 833 4.33 3.25 10.50
CA GLU A 833 4.58 3.12 9.06
C GLU A 833 6.08 3.09 8.74
N GLU A 834 6.47 2.32 7.72
CA GLU A 834 7.86 2.23 7.28
C GLU A 834 8.01 2.79 5.87
N TYR A 835 8.72 3.92 5.74
CA TYR A 835 8.94 4.59 4.46
C TYR A 835 10.17 4.09 3.73
N LEU A 836 10.12 4.15 2.40
CA LEU A 836 11.19 3.70 1.52
C LEU A 836 12.54 4.34 1.90
N GLY A 837 13.58 3.51 2.06
CA GLY A 837 14.95 3.94 2.37
C GLY A 837 15.17 4.47 3.80
N GLU A 838 14.22 4.29 4.71
CA GLU A 838 14.34 4.75 6.09
C GLU A 838 15.02 3.73 7.00
N THR A 839 14.45 2.52 7.11
CA THR A 839 14.92 1.46 7.99
C THR A 839 15.90 0.55 7.26
N LEU A 840 17.12 0.45 7.80
CA LEU A 840 18.14 -0.45 7.29
C LEU A 840 17.91 -1.86 7.88
N GLU A 841 17.63 -2.83 7.01
CA GLU A 841 17.47 -4.23 7.42
C GLU A 841 18.79 -4.80 8.00
N PRO A 842 18.75 -5.63 9.05
CA PRO A 842 19.97 -6.12 9.72
C PRO A 842 20.98 -6.87 8.83
N ALA A 843 20.54 -7.73 7.90
CA ALA A 843 21.46 -8.37 6.94
C ALA A 843 22.17 -7.35 6.06
N TRP A 844 21.43 -6.34 5.60
CA TRP A 844 21.99 -5.27 4.79
C TRP A 844 23.03 -4.49 5.58
N ALA A 845 22.80 -4.27 6.88
CA ALA A 845 23.76 -3.60 7.77
C ALA A 845 25.05 -4.41 8.00
N ASP A 846 24.92 -5.74 8.09
CA ASP A 846 26.03 -6.68 8.33
C ASP A 846 26.90 -6.89 7.08
N ASP A 847 26.37 -6.66 5.87
CA ASP A 847 27.10 -6.69 4.61
C ASP A 847 27.55 -5.27 4.20
N PRO A 848 28.86 -4.95 4.24
CA PRO A 848 29.34 -3.60 3.95
C PRO A 848 29.02 -3.08 2.54
N ILE A 849 28.93 -3.98 1.55
CA ILE A 849 28.63 -3.61 0.16
C ILE A 849 27.17 -3.23 0.04
N VAL A 850 26.28 -4.08 0.57
CA VAL A 850 24.83 -3.83 0.58
C VAL A 850 24.50 -2.59 1.42
N LYS A 851 25.11 -2.43 2.60
CA LYS A 851 24.97 -1.23 3.43
C LYS A 851 25.32 0.03 2.65
N SER A 852 26.45 0.03 1.94
CA SER A 852 26.86 1.19 1.14
C SER A 852 25.87 1.49 0.01
N ALA A 853 25.32 0.46 -0.63
CA ALA A 853 24.28 0.63 -1.65
C ALA A 853 22.97 1.18 -1.06
N PHE A 854 22.60 0.76 0.15
CA PHE A 854 21.42 1.28 0.85
C PHE A 854 21.58 2.76 1.24
N GLU A 855 22.75 3.16 1.74
CA GLU A 855 23.01 4.57 2.07
C GLU A 855 22.96 5.46 0.82
N LYS A 856 23.45 4.96 -0.33
CA LYS A 856 23.29 5.64 -1.62
C LYS A 856 21.82 5.76 -2.01
N PHE A 857 21.04 4.68 -1.88
CA PHE A 857 19.60 4.68 -2.15
C PHE A 857 18.85 5.71 -1.28
N LYS A 858 19.10 5.70 0.03
CA LYS A 858 18.57 6.66 1.00
C LYS A 858 18.94 8.11 0.63
N GLY A 859 20.20 8.35 0.29
CA GLY A 859 20.65 9.68 -0.15
C GLY A 859 19.92 10.15 -1.41
N LYS A 860 19.69 9.26 -2.38
CA LYS A 860 18.94 9.58 -3.60
C LYS A 860 17.46 9.87 -3.35
N LEU A 861 16.83 9.19 -2.40
CA LEU A 861 15.46 9.52 -2.00
C LEU A 861 15.38 10.92 -1.37
N MET A 862 16.36 11.32 -0.56
CA MET A 862 16.42 12.69 -0.03
C MET A 862 16.59 13.73 -1.16
N GLU A 863 17.38 13.42 -2.20
CA GLU A 863 17.47 14.28 -3.39
C GLU A 863 16.11 14.39 -4.13
N LEU A 864 15.36 13.29 -4.26
CA LEU A 864 14.03 13.29 -4.88
C LEU A 864 13.06 14.25 -4.16
N GLU A 865 13.07 14.29 -2.83
CA GLU A 865 12.21 15.22 -2.09
C GLU A 865 12.47 16.68 -2.48
N GLY A 866 13.75 17.07 -2.62
CA GLY A 866 14.15 18.39 -3.10
C GLY A 866 13.73 18.66 -4.55
N ILE A 867 13.85 17.66 -5.44
CA ILE A 867 13.39 17.77 -6.84
C ILE A 867 11.89 18.02 -6.91
N VAL A 868 11.09 17.33 -6.09
CA VAL A 868 9.64 17.53 -6.02
C VAL A 868 9.31 18.95 -5.55
N ASP A 869 10.01 19.44 -4.53
CA ASP A 869 9.84 20.81 -4.03
C ASP A 869 10.18 21.87 -5.08
N GLU A 870 11.30 21.70 -5.78
CA GLU A 870 11.70 22.59 -6.88
C GLU A 870 10.64 22.62 -8.00
N ARG A 871 10.13 21.44 -8.40
CA ARG A 871 9.07 21.33 -9.42
C ARG A 871 7.76 21.98 -8.99
N ASN A 872 7.39 21.85 -7.71
CA ASN A 872 6.20 22.48 -7.15
C ASN A 872 6.33 24.02 -7.04
N ALA A 873 7.55 24.52 -6.83
CA ALA A 873 7.85 25.95 -6.78
C ALA A 873 7.99 26.61 -8.16
N ASP A 874 8.28 25.82 -9.21
CA ASP A 874 8.44 26.30 -10.57
C ASP A 874 7.12 26.78 -11.18
N ARG A 875 7.00 28.10 -11.38
CA ARG A 875 5.79 28.73 -11.94
C ARG A 875 5.55 28.43 -13.42
N THR A 876 6.53 27.84 -14.11
CA THR A 876 6.35 27.40 -15.50
C THR A 876 5.61 26.06 -15.58
N ARG A 877 5.57 25.28 -14.49
CA ARG A 877 4.88 23.99 -14.37
C ARG A 877 3.43 24.15 -13.92
N LYS A 878 2.56 24.47 -14.88
CA LYS A 878 1.16 24.83 -14.64
C LYS A 878 0.30 23.70 -14.07
N ASN A 879 0.66 22.43 -14.28
CA ASN A 879 -0.08 21.31 -13.69
C ASN A 879 0.24 21.13 -12.19
N ARG A 880 1.25 21.85 -11.67
CA ARG A 880 1.69 21.86 -10.26
C ARG A 880 1.53 23.22 -9.57
N ASN A 881 1.34 24.29 -10.35
CA ASN A 881 1.35 25.66 -9.87
C ASN A 881 0.22 26.48 -10.49
N GLY A 882 -0.40 27.35 -9.68
CA GLY A 882 -1.50 28.21 -10.13
C GLY A 882 -2.34 28.70 -8.97
N ALA A 883 -3.31 29.58 -9.25
CA ALA A 883 -4.28 30.00 -8.25
C ALA A 883 -5.17 28.81 -7.87
N GLY A 884 -5.28 28.50 -6.57
CA GLY A 884 -6.07 27.37 -6.08
C GLY A 884 -5.40 26.00 -6.18
N ILE A 885 -4.34 25.85 -6.99
CA ILE A 885 -3.65 24.57 -7.20
C ILE A 885 -2.84 24.19 -5.95
N VAL A 886 -2.99 22.94 -5.52
CA VAL A 886 -2.21 22.32 -4.44
C VAL A 886 -0.96 21.67 -5.05
N PRO A 887 0.22 21.78 -4.40
CA PRO A 887 1.42 21.06 -4.83
C PRO A 887 1.18 19.56 -4.98
N TYR A 888 1.78 18.94 -5.99
CA TYR A 888 1.74 17.48 -6.12
C TYR A 888 2.84 16.87 -5.26
N GLU A 889 2.46 16.13 -4.21
CA GLU A 889 3.39 15.61 -3.20
C GLU A 889 3.28 14.09 -2.96
N LEU A 890 2.39 13.39 -3.69
CA LEU A 890 2.11 11.96 -3.46
C LEU A 890 3.33 11.04 -3.57
N LEU A 891 4.38 11.49 -4.28
CA LEU A 891 5.63 10.74 -4.46
C LEU A 891 6.80 11.31 -3.66
N LYS A 892 6.55 12.19 -2.69
CA LYS A 892 7.57 12.52 -1.68
C LYS A 892 7.85 11.27 -0.85
N PRO A 893 9.13 10.91 -0.62
CA PRO A 893 9.46 9.64 0.04
C PRO A 893 8.90 9.49 1.46
N LYS A 894 8.80 10.59 2.22
CA LYS A 894 8.47 10.56 3.65
C LYS A 894 7.21 11.31 4.01
N SER A 895 6.59 10.88 5.11
CA SER A 895 5.47 11.56 5.73
C SER A 895 5.49 11.40 7.26
N GLU A 896 4.83 12.33 7.93
CA GLU A 896 4.40 12.15 9.32
C GLU A 896 3.15 11.24 9.36
N PRO A 897 2.78 10.67 10.53
CA PRO A 897 1.52 9.96 10.71
C PRO A 897 0.30 10.86 10.45
N GLY A 898 -0.82 10.27 10.01
CA GLY A 898 -2.03 11.02 9.64
C GLY A 898 -2.31 10.99 8.14
N VAL A 899 -3.35 11.71 7.73
CA VAL A 899 -3.69 11.89 6.30
C VAL A 899 -3.02 13.16 5.79
N THR A 900 -1.93 12.99 5.04
CA THR A 900 -0.98 14.08 4.70
C THR A 900 -0.85 14.36 3.20
N GLY A 901 -1.23 13.39 2.34
CA GLY A 901 -1.20 13.56 0.89
C GLY A 901 0.20 13.44 0.30
N LYS A 902 1.09 12.74 1.02
CA LYS A 902 2.49 12.49 0.67
C LYS A 902 3.02 11.29 1.45
N GLY A 903 4.21 10.81 1.09
CA GLY A 903 4.86 9.66 1.75
C GLY A 903 4.76 8.40 0.89
N VAL A 904 5.89 7.71 0.73
CA VAL A 904 5.97 6.45 -0.02
C VAL A 904 6.40 5.34 0.94
N PRO A 905 5.45 4.56 1.47
CA PRO A 905 5.76 3.37 2.26
C PRO A 905 6.53 2.32 1.44
N TYR A 906 7.14 1.37 2.15
CA TYR A 906 7.76 0.20 1.53
C TYR A 906 6.73 -0.69 0.81
N SER A 907 5.52 -0.79 1.37
CA SER A 907 4.52 -1.79 1.01
C SER A 907 3.11 -1.21 0.88
N ILE A 908 2.17 -2.08 0.49
CA ILE A 908 0.74 -1.80 0.48
C ILE A 908 0.23 -1.99 1.91
N SER A 909 0.43 -0.97 2.74
CA SER A 909 0.18 -1.03 4.19
C SER A 909 -1.00 -0.18 4.67
N ILE A 910 -1.59 0.62 3.79
CA ILE A 910 -3.00 1.08 3.78
C ILE A 910 -3.19 2.03 2.60
#